data_AF-A0A2W7QAV1-F1
#
_entry.id   AF-A0A2W7QAV1-F1
#
_cell.length_a   1.000
_cell.length_b   1.000
_cell.length_c   1.000
_cell.angle_alpha   90.00
_cell.angle_beta   90.00
_cell.angle_gamma   90.00
#
_symmetry.space_group_name_H-M   'P 1'
#
loop_
_entity.id
_entity.type
_entity.pdbx_description
1 polymer ?
#
loop_
_entity_poly.entity_id
_entity_poly.type
_entity_poly.pdbx_seq_one_letter_code
_entity_poly.pdbx_strand_id
1 'polypeptide(L)'
;MRLHGQGRVQTGIEMFDTSLGAMTIWQDASGGPLLLANSGRQGGMSAWRITPTGNLVLQGTIGFNAAALNAARDHLVLAEFQGEMVAFFGLGPTDFWGHVIRPDGTFGARRLVGFDRATQEIAAGDADFLRLWALMQDTPPAGFAPSPVWVGTRGIAHAQDGALLLVSPLEDALHVLPETGQAQLAGGNMGLAAPIGLAAFPDAGFGARVVVAGAEGSSLSVLRKGAQGYEALDHVMDSGSTAFHRVQAISGAQVPTPRGTLELVLAGGADHGVSLFALTREGWLIWLDSYFDTPQTGLYNLATLHSVVVGNQLVITATSGRDPGISVLTLPLAGLGGLVENGQGGATDDIILAKAGVTQLTGGGGANIFAIRPQDGAITITDFAAGLDRLDLSAWPMLRDISQLHITPQSGGARIAYRGYEVSVNSRSGQPLGVDDIFPQGLVGPDRVMVLSLLDIFGTATPPPPPEPEPAPPPPAPPPAPPTPPPAPPAPPQQDITDPMPTGAGFVSLRNARGIALADAVVSFTLEAGGERYAPVNSAGMAPLPELRITRIDANRPWSPAAGDPAITALDALDVLRLAVGLSPSFGPASAQSFIAADINRDGQVTALDALEVLRAAVGLSSASAPHWVFLDSTQDLSQISARHVSYQTGILTPNYAADSDLEMTGILLGHMGLPT
;
A
#
# COMPACT_ATOMS: atom_id res chain seq x y z
N MET A 1 -8.18 23.45 -15.91
CA MET A 1 -7.89 22.02 -15.65
C MET A 1 -9.14 21.29 -15.12
N ARG A 2 -10.21 21.14 -15.91
CA ARG A 2 -11.46 20.51 -15.45
C ARG A 2 -12.06 19.56 -16.48
N LEU A 3 -12.72 18.52 -16.01
CA LEU A 3 -13.45 17.54 -16.83
C LEU A 3 -14.83 18.10 -17.20
N HIS A 4 -15.23 17.87 -18.45
CA HIS A 4 -16.55 18.26 -18.98
C HIS A 4 -17.31 17.04 -19.48
N GLY A 5 -18.51 16.79 -18.96
CA GLY A 5 -19.39 15.72 -19.46
C GLY A 5 -20.08 16.10 -20.76
N GLN A 6 -19.94 15.26 -21.78
CA GLN A 6 -20.60 15.39 -23.08
C GLN A 6 -21.88 14.52 -23.17
N GLY A 7 -22.14 13.70 -22.16
CA GLY A 7 -23.28 12.79 -22.09
C GLY A 7 -22.93 11.36 -22.51
N ARG A 8 -23.93 10.61 -22.99
CA ARG A 8 -23.81 9.22 -23.44
C ARG A 8 -24.18 9.06 -24.90
N VAL A 9 -23.44 8.21 -25.61
CA VAL A 9 -23.75 7.79 -26.98
C VAL A 9 -24.19 6.33 -27.02
N GLN A 10 -25.05 6.00 -27.97
CA GLN A 10 -25.65 4.67 -28.13
C GLN A 10 -25.77 4.34 -29.61
N THR A 11 -25.64 3.06 -29.94
CA THR A 11 -25.91 2.55 -31.30
C THR A 11 -27.38 2.63 -31.66
N GLY A 12 -28.26 2.65 -30.65
CA GLY A 12 -29.71 2.52 -30.81
C GLY A 12 -30.16 1.06 -30.89
N ILE A 13 -29.25 0.11 -30.69
CA ILE A 13 -29.51 -1.33 -30.68
C ILE A 13 -29.04 -1.87 -29.33
N GLU A 14 -30.00 -2.30 -28.51
CA GLU A 14 -29.79 -2.72 -27.13
C GLU A 14 -28.61 -3.68 -26.95
N MET A 15 -28.48 -4.68 -27.84
CA MET A 15 -27.40 -5.67 -27.77
C MET A 15 -25.98 -5.09 -27.86
N PHE A 16 -25.80 -3.88 -28.40
CA PHE A 16 -24.48 -3.21 -28.47
C PHE A 16 -24.33 -2.09 -27.45
N ASP A 17 -25.39 -1.77 -26.71
CA ASP A 17 -25.42 -0.66 -25.76
C ASP A 17 -25.43 -1.17 -24.31
N THR A 18 -25.92 -2.38 -24.04
CA THR A 18 -25.92 -2.98 -22.70
C THR A 18 -24.74 -3.91 -22.46
N SER A 19 -24.34 -4.07 -21.20
CA SER A 19 -23.27 -5.00 -20.78
C SER A 19 -21.93 -4.76 -21.50
N LEU A 20 -21.59 -3.49 -21.75
CA LEU A 20 -20.33 -3.10 -22.34
C LEU A 20 -19.17 -3.28 -21.35
N GLY A 21 -18.61 -4.49 -21.31
CA GLY A 21 -17.59 -4.92 -20.37
C GLY A 21 -16.15 -4.68 -20.84
N ALA A 22 -15.92 -4.41 -22.12
CA ALA A 22 -14.58 -4.18 -22.65
C ALA A 22 -14.56 -3.10 -23.73
N MET A 23 -13.55 -2.24 -23.67
CA MET A 23 -13.25 -1.24 -24.69
C MET A 23 -11.77 -1.27 -25.06
N THR A 24 -11.42 -0.72 -26.22
CA THR A 24 -10.04 -0.43 -26.61
C THR A 24 -10.03 0.64 -27.70
N ILE A 25 -8.89 1.31 -27.87
CA ILE A 25 -8.74 2.38 -28.88
C ILE A 25 -7.64 2.01 -29.85
N TRP A 26 -7.96 1.94 -31.14
CA TRP A 26 -6.98 1.98 -32.21
C TRP A 26 -6.61 3.44 -32.48
N GLN A 27 -5.58 3.92 -31.78
CA GLN A 27 -5.21 5.33 -31.77
C GLN A 27 -4.76 5.83 -33.16
N ASP A 28 -3.96 5.03 -33.86
CA ASP A 28 -3.31 5.44 -35.12
C ASP A 28 -4.06 4.95 -36.37
N ALA A 29 -5.35 4.63 -36.24
CA ALA A 29 -6.17 4.25 -37.38
C ALA A 29 -6.19 5.36 -38.44
N SER A 30 -6.07 4.99 -39.71
CA SER A 30 -6.22 5.97 -40.81
C SER A 30 -7.59 6.64 -40.73
N GLY A 31 -7.61 7.97 -40.80
CA GLY A 31 -8.82 8.79 -40.60
C GLY A 31 -9.09 9.20 -39.14
N GLY A 32 -8.22 8.82 -38.19
CA GLY A 32 -8.27 9.22 -36.78
C GLY A 32 -8.68 8.07 -35.84
N PRO A 33 -8.57 8.25 -34.51
CA PRO A 33 -8.74 7.18 -33.55
C PRO A 33 -10.10 6.47 -33.61
N LEU A 34 -10.08 5.14 -33.50
CA LEU A 34 -11.28 4.30 -33.42
C LEU A 34 -11.42 3.68 -32.03
N LEU A 35 -12.51 3.98 -31.34
CA LEU A 35 -12.93 3.27 -30.14
C LEU A 35 -13.72 2.02 -30.54
N LEU A 36 -13.34 0.87 -30.01
CA LEU A 36 -14.10 -0.37 -30.11
C LEU A 36 -14.70 -0.69 -28.75
N ALA A 37 -15.97 -1.12 -28.75
CA ALA A 37 -16.69 -1.54 -27.57
C ALA A 37 -17.25 -2.95 -27.77
N ASN A 38 -17.14 -3.80 -26.74
CA ASN A 38 -17.62 -5.18 -26.75
C ASN A 38 -18.65 -5.39 -25.64
N SER A 39 -19.81 -5.93 -26.02
CA SER A 39 -20.92 -6.30 -25.13
C SER A 39 -20.86 -7.76 -24.64
N GLY A 40 -19.74 -8.43 -24.93
CA GLY A 40 -19.40 -9.75 -24.39
C GLY A 40 -20.40 -10.83 -24.79
N ARG A 41 -20.88 -11.58 -23.78
CA ARG A 41 -21.75 -12.75 -23.99
C ARG A 41 -23.20 -12.41 -24.31
N GLN A 42 -23.57 -11.13 -24.28
CA GLN A 42 -24.94 -10.66 -24.51
C GLN A 42 -25.13 -10.04 -25.91
N GLY A 43 -24.05 -9.85 -26.68
CA GLY A 43 -24.14 -9.12 -27.93
C GLY A 43 -22.94 -9.29 -28.85
N GLY A 44 -22.47 -8.18 -29.42
CA GLY A 44 -21.29 -8.16 -30.27
C GLY A 44 -20.45 -6.90 -30.07
N MET A 45 -19.86 -6.39 -31.14
CA MET A 45 -18.96 -5.22 -31.08
C MET A 45 -19.50 -4.03 -31.86
N SER A 46 -19.14 -2.83 -31.38
CA SER A 46 -19.36 -1.56 -32.08
C SER A 46 -18.03 -0.82 -32.25
N ALA A 47 -17.92 -0.02 -33.32
CA ALA A 47 -16.75 0.77 -33.66
C ALA A 47 -17.15 2.24 -33.86
N TRP A 48 -16.43 3.15 -33.21
CA TRP A 48 -16.76 4.57 -33.14
C TRP A 48 -15.54 5.41 -33.50
N ARG A 49 -15.70 6.35 -34.43
CA ARG A 49 -14.68 7.37 -34.70
C ARG A 49 -14.71 8.41 -33.61
N ILE A 50 -13.55 8.72 -33.06
CA ILE A 50 -13.37 9.83 -32.12
C ILE A 50 -13.05 11.08 -32.93
N THR A 51 -13.93 12.07 -32.91
CA THR A 51 -13.73 13.33 -33.64
C THR A 51 -12.77 14.26 -32.89
N PRO A 52 -12.13 15.24 -33.57
CA PRO A 52 -11.31 16.26 -32.90
C PRO A 52 -12.07 17.14 -31.90
N THR A 53 -13.42 17.17 -31.98
CA THR A 53 -14.27 17.87 -31.02
C THR A 53 -14.62 17.02 -29.79
N GLY A 54 -14.16 15.76 -29.74
CA GLY A 54 -14.44 14.83 -28.64
C GLY A 54 -15.75 14.07 -28.75
N ASN A 55 -16.40 14.05 -29.93
CA ASN A 55 -17.63 13.26 -30.13
C ASN A 55 -17.30 11.86 -30.64
N LEU A 56 -18.21 10.92 -30.41
CA LEU A 56 -18.15 9.56 -30.95
C LEU A 56 -19.14 9.40 -32.11
N VAL A 57 -18.66 8.92 -33.26
CA VAL A 57 -19.48 8.67 -34.46
C VAL A 57 -19.44 7.20 -34.82
N LEU A 58 -20.58 6.51 -34.73
CA LEU A 58 -20.68 5.09 -35.07
C LEU A 58 -20.24 4.84 -36.51
N GLN A 59 -19.31 3.90 -36.69
CA GLN A 59 -18.80 3.47 -38.01
C GLN A 59 -19.32 2.09 -38.39
N GLY A 60 -19.45 1.18 -37.42
CA GLY A 60 -19.86 -0.19 -37.69
C GLY A 60 -20.25 -0.96 -36.44
N THR A 61 -21.03 -2.01 -36.65
CA THR A 61 -21.43 -2.98 -35.62
C THR A 61 -21.32 -4.38 -36.18
N ILE A 62 -21.02 -5.36 -35.33
CA ILE A 62 -21.05 -6.78 -35.69
C ILE A 62 -21.63 -7.60 -34.55
N GLY A 63 -22.69 -8.35 -34.82
CA GLY A 63 -23.31 -9.25 -33.85
C GLY A 63 -22.60 -10.60 -33.78
N PHE A 64 -22.58 -11.22 -32.59
CA PHE A 64 -22.04 -12.56 -32.42
C PHE A 64 -23.09 -13.64 -32.66
N ASN A 65 -22.67 -14.73 -33.28
CA ASN A 65 -23.44 -15.96 -33.33
C ASN A 65 -23.25 -16.77 -32.03
N ALA A 66 -24.01 -17.85 -31.86
CA ALA A 66 -23.96 -18.67 -30.64
C ALA A 66 -22.54 -19.14 -30.25
N ALA A 67 -21.71 -19.49 -31.23
CA ALA A 67 -20.33 -19.89 -30.97
C ALA A 67 -19.48 -18.72 -30.45
N ALA A 68 -19.61 -17.54 -31.06
CA ALA A 68 -18.88 -16.35 -30.66
C ALA A 68 -19.36 -15.82 -29.28
N LEU A 69 -20.65 -15.91 -28.96
CA LEU A 69 -21.17 -15.57 -27.63
C LEU A 69 -20.54 -16.44 -26.53
N ASN A 70 -20.34 -17.74 -26.79
CA ASN A 70 -19.67 -18.64 -25.85
C ASN A 70 -18.16 -18.36 -25.72
N ALA A 71 -17.53 -17.94 -26.81
CA ALA A 71 -16.11 -17.60 -26.83
C ALA A 71 -15.80 -16.24 -26.17
N ALA A 72 -16.77 -15.32 -26.17
CA ALA A 72 -16.58 -13.95 -25.70
C ALA A 72 -16.11 -13.87 -24.22
N ARG A 73 -15.23 -12.91 -23.96
CA ARG A 73 -14.68 -12.56 -22.65
C ARG A 73 -14.84 -11.07 -22.39
N ASP A 74 -14.57 -10.67 -21.16
CA ASP A 74 -14.63 -9.27 -20.71
C ASP A 74 -13.34 -8.50 -21.05
N HIS A 75 -12.69 -8.86 -22.16
CA HIS A 75 -11.47 -8.26 -22.67
C HIS A 75 -11.61 -8.00 -24.17
N LEU A 76 -10.97 -6.93 -24.63
CA LEU A 76 -10.91 -6.58 -26.04
C LEU A 76 -9.50 -6.10 -26.35
N VAL A 77 -8.78 -6.85 -27.19
CA VAL A 77 -7.38 -6.58 -27.53
C VAL A 77 -7.24 -6.40 -29.03
N LEU A 78 -6.49 -5.37 -29.43
CA LEU A 78 -6.09 -5.15 -30.81
C LEU A 78 -4.71 -5.73 -31.02
N ALA A 79 -4.54 -6.50 -32.09
CA ALA A 79 -3.22 -6.92 -32.56
C ALA A 79 -3.23 -6.99 -34.08
N GLU A 80 -2.11 -6.62 -34.70
CA GLU A 80 -1.92 -6.82 -36.13
C GLU A 80 -1.57 -8.28 -36.42
N PHE A 81 -2.28 -8.90 -37.35
CA PHE A 81 -2.01 -10.26 -37.78
C PHE A 81 -2.04 -10.34 -39.30
N GLN A 82 -0.91 -10.71 -39.91
CA GLN A 82 -0.77 -10.84 -41.36
C GLN A 82 -1.18 -9.57 -42.15
N GLY A 83 -0.85 -8.38 -41.61
CA GLY A 83 -1.16 -7.10 -42.23
C GLY A 83 -2.60 -6.60 -42.02
N GLU A 84 -3.38 -7.30 -41.19
CA GLU A 84 -4.73 -6.88 -40.81
C GLU A 84 -4.80 -6.59 -39.32
N MET A 85 -5.41 -5.46 -38.96
CA MET A 85 -5.73 -5.19 -37.56
C MET A 85 -6.91 -6.07 -37.14
N VAL A 86 -6.76 -6.82 -36.04
CA VAL A 86 -7.79 -7.74 -35.53
C VAL A 86 -8.19 -7.34 -34.11
N ALA A 87 -9.50 -7.20 -33.89
CA ALA A 87 -10.09 -6.99 -32.58
C ALA A 87 -10.47 -8.36 -31.98
N PHE A 88 -9.61 -8.87 -31.10
CA PHE A 88 -9.81 -10.11 -30.37
C PHE A 88 -10.72 -9.90 -29.17
N PHE A 89 -11.79 -10.68 -29.11
CA PHE A 89 -12.87 -10.54 -28.10
C PHE A 89 -13.07 -11.79 -27.24
N GLY A 90 -12.37 -12.89 -27.54
CA GLY A 90 -12.63 -14.15 -26.89
C GLY A 90 -11.67 -15.27 -27.27
N LEU A 91 -11.93 -16.47 -26.74
CA LEU A 91 -11.12 -17.66 -26.96
C LEU A 91 -11.98 -18.90 -27.19
N GLY A 92 -11.50 -19.74 -28.11
CA GLY A 92 -11.92 -21.11 -28.28
C GLY A 92 -11.04 -22.07 -27.47
N PRO A 93 -11.19 -23.39 -27.68
CA PRO A 93 -10.38 -24.39 -26.99
C PRO A 93 -8.87 -24.30 -27.27
N THR A 94 -8.48 -23.80 -28.45
CA THR A 94 -7.10 -23.84 -28.95
C THR A 94 -6.65 -22.56 -29.64
N ASP A 95 -7.48 -21.50 -29.63
CA ASP A 95 -7.32 -20.35 -30.50
C ASP A 95 -7.98 -19.09 -29.94
N PHE A 96 -7.41 -17.93 -30.25
CA PHE A 96 -8.00 -16.62 -30.00
C PHE A 96 -8.96 -16.24 -31.13
N TRP A 97 -10.09 -15.65 -30.76
CA TRP A 97 -11.18 -15.30 -31.66
C TRP A 97 -11.27 -13.78 -31.78
N GLY A 98 -11.24 -13.29 -33.00
CA GLY A 98 -11.36 -11.86 -33.29
C GLY A 98 -12.05 -11.58 -34.62
N HIS A 99 -12.33 -10.31 -34.88
CA HIS A 99 -12.75 -9.84 -36.20
C HIS A 99 -11.73 -8.84 -36.74
N VAL A 100 -11.45 -8.92 -38.04
CA VAL A 100 -10.69 -7.84 -38.71
C VAL A 100 -11.44 -6.53 -38.50
N ILE A 101 -10.73 -5.49 -38.11
CA ILE A 101 -11.23 -4.12 -38.05
C ILE A 101 -10.50 -3.29 -39.11
N ARG A 102 -11.25 -2.65 -40.00
CA ARG A 102 -10.68 -1.81 -41.05
C ARG A 102 -10.50 -0.37 -40.56
N PRO A 103 -9.59 0.42 -41.15
CA PRO A 103 -9.39 1.81 -40.77
C PRO A 103 -10.63 2.69 -40.92
N ASP A 104 -11.61 2.32 -41.75
CA ASP A 104 -12.89 3.01 -41.87
C ASP A 104 -13.87 2.71 -40.70
N GLY A 105 -13.53 1.75 -39.84
CA GLY A 105 -14.34 1.31 -38.70
C GLY A 105 -15.31 0.17 -39.03
N THR A 106 -15.28 -0.38 -40.25
CA THR A 106 -16.08 -1.56 -40.61
C THR A 106 -15.42 -2.85 -40.16
N PHE A 107 -16.24 -3.79 -39.67
CA PHE A 107 -15.78 -5.13 -39.32
C PHE A 107 -15.65 -6.02 -40.56
N GLY A 108 -14.61 -6.85 -40.57
CA GLY A 108 -14.32 -7.83 -41.60
C GLY A 108 -14.55 -9.26 -41.15
N ALA A 109 -13.90 -10.19 -41.84
CA ALA A 109 -14.00 -11.62 -41.55
C ALA A 109 -13.52 -11.94 -40.13
N ARG A 110 -14.08 -13.01 -39.55
CA ARG A 110 -13.59 -13.57 -38.30
C ARG A 110 -12.20 -14.17 -38.50
N ARG A 111 -11.30 -13.94 -37.54
CA ARG A 111 -9.95 -14.51 -37.48
C ARG A 111 -9.86 -15.42 -36.25
N LEU A 112 -9.31 -16.60 -36.48
CA LEU A 112 -9.00 -17.58 -35.45
C LEU A 112 -7.48 -17.77 -35.46
N VAL A 113 -6.81 -17.41 -34.37
CA VAL A 113 -5.36 -17.54 -34.25
C VAL A 113 -5.05 -18.60 -33.21
N GLY A 114 -4.53 -19.74 -33.66
CA GLY A 114 -4.16 -20.85 -32.77
C GLY A 114 -3.10 -20.44 -31.75
N PHE A 115 -3.15 -21.03 -30.55
CA PHE A 115 -2.21 -20.72 -29.46
C PHE A 115 -0.75 -20.92 -29.88
N ASP A 116 -0.42 -21.98 -30.61
CA ASP A 116 0.93 -22.19 -31.14
C ASP A 116 1.40 -21.03 -32.04
N ARG A 117 0.49 -20.48 -32.86
CA ARG A 117 0.81 -19.33 -33.70
C ARG A 117 0.97 -18.07 -32.86
N ALA A 118 0.08 -17.83 -31.90
CA ALA A 118 0.21 -16.70 -30.99
C ALA A 118 1.52 -16.73 -30.20
N THR A 119 1.94 -17.90 -29.71
CA THR A 119 3.24 -18.07 -29.04
C THR A 119 4.42 -17.78 -29.98
N GLN A 120 4.30 -18.05 -31.28
CA GLN A 120 5.32 -17.66 -32.26
C GLN A 120 5.41 -16.14 -32.44
N GLU A 121 4.27 -15.43 -32.50
CA GLU A 121 4.27 -13.96 -32.58
C GLU A 121 4.89 -13.34 -31.31
N ILE A 122 4.53 -13.89 -30.13
CA ILE A 122 5.14 -13.49 -28.85
C ILE A 122 6.65 -13.71 -28.87
N ALA A 123 7.10 -14.88 -29.32
CA ALA A 123 8.53 -15.19 -29.42
C ALA A 123 9.26 -14.31 -30.46
N ALA A 124 8.52 -13.73 -31.41
CA ALA A 124 9.03 -12.75 -32.37
C ALA A 124 9.04 -11.31 -31.80
N GLY A 125 8.59 -11.10 -30.56
CA GLY A 125 8.57 -9.80 -29.88
C GLY A 125 7.28 -9.00 -30.05
N ASP A 126 6.18 -9.63 -30.49
CA ASP A 126 4.90 -8.95 -30.64
C ASP A 126 4.23 -8.69 -29.28
N ALA A 127 4.26 -7.43 -28.86
CA ALA A 127 3.69 -6.95 -27.60
C ALA A 127 2.16 -7.07 -27.53
N ASP A 128 1.47 -6.93 -28.66
CA ASP A 128 0.00 -6.99 -28.69
C ASP A 128 -0.48 -8.44 -28.53
N PHE A 129 0.22 -9.40 -29.14
CA PHE A 129 -0.05 -10.83 -28.90
C PHE A 129 0.27 -11.26 -27.47
N LEU A 130 1.30 -10.68 -26.86
CA LEU A 130 1.63 -10.94 -25.46
C LEU A 130 0.56 -10.37 -24.52
N ARG A 131 0.05 -9.18 -24.80
CA ARG A 131 -1.11 -8.58 -24.12
C ARG A 131 -2.37 -9.40 -24.32
N LEU A 132 -2.64 -9.86 -25.53
CA LEU A 132 -3.76 -10.75 -25.86
C LEU A 132 -3.69 -12.02 -25.01
N TRP A 133 -2.52 -12.65 -24.96
CA TRP A 133 -2.31 -13.85 -24.18
C TRP A 133 -2.52 -13.60 -22.68
N ALA A 134 -1.86 -12.59 -22.12
CA ALA A 134 -1.94 -12.29 -20.69
C ALA A 134 -3.38 -12.01 -20.20
N LEU A 135 -4.18 -11.31 -21.00
CA LEU A 135 -5.55 -10.95 -20.62
C LEU A 135 -6.56 -12.07 -20.84
N MET A 136 -6.30 -12.99 -21.79
CA MET A 136 -7.26 -14.03 -22.16
C MET A 136 -6.89 -15.45 -21.69
N GLN A 137 -5.62 -15.71 -21.36
CA GLN A 137 -5.14 -16.99 -20.87
C GLN A 137 -4.69 -16.87 -19.41
N ASP A 138 -5.05 -17.87 -18.60
CA ASP A 138 -4.64 -17.96 -17.20
C ASP A 138 -3.29 -18.69 -17.02
N THR A 139 -2.54 -18.90 -18.11
CA THR A 139 -1.27 -19.64 -18.10
C THR A 139 -0.17 -18.84 -18.79
N PRO A 140 1.10 -18.96 -18.36
CA PRO A 140 2.21 -18.30 -19.03
C PRO A 140 2.36 -18.80 -20.48
N PRO A 141 2.70 -17.92 -21.45
CA PRO A 141 3.17 -18.37 -22.76
C PRO A 141 4.53 -19.05 -22.63
N ALA A 142 4.88 -19.89 -23.62
CA ALA A 142 6.16 -20.60 -23.60
C ALA A 142 7.34 -19.62 -23.53
N GLY A 143 8.33 -19.93 -22.69
CA GLY A 143 9.52 -19.09 -22.49
C GLY A 143 9.40 -18.08 -21.35
N PHE A 144 8.20 -17.84 -20.82
CA PHE A 144 8.01 -16.97 -19.65
C PHE A 144 8.09 -17.75 -18.33
N ALA A 145 8.58 -17.08 -17.29
CA ALA A 145 8.63 -17.65 -15.95
C ALA A 145 7.20 -17.96 -15.43
N PRO A 146 7.01 -19.11 -14.76
CA PRO A 146 5.74 -19.38 -14.10
C PRO A 146 5.49 -18.35 -13.00
N SER A 147 4.27 -17.83 -12.94
CA SER A 147 3.85 -16.84 -11.95
C SER A 147 2.34 -16.96 -11.72
N PRO A 148 1.83 -16.77 -10.50
CA PRO A 148 0.39 -16.85 -10.27
C PRO A 148 -0.37 -15.68 -10.91
N VAL A 149 0.31 -14.55 -11.20
CA VAL A 149 -0.32 -13.35 -11.79
C VAL A 149 -1.00 -13.61 -13.14
N TRP A 150 -0.55 -14.62 -13.89
CA TRP A 150 -1.18 -14.99 -15.17
C TRP A 150 -2.66 -15.34 -14.99
N VAL A 151 -3.02 -15.92 -13.84
CA VAL A 151 -4.41 -16.23 -13.51
C VAL A 151 -5.15 -14.94 -13.17
N GLY A 152 -6.21 -14.65 -13.93
CA GLY A 152 -7.07 -13.51 -13.67
C GLY A 152 -6.42 -12.16 -13.93
N THR A 153 -5.32 -12.09 -14.69
CA THR A 153 -4.66 -10.82 -15.08
C THR A 153 -5.69 -9.77 -15.50
N ARG A 154 -5.54 -8.55 -14.98
CA ARG A 154 -6.41 -7.41 -15.33
C ARG A 154 -5.63 -6.24 -15.93
N GLY A 155 -4.39 -6.01 -15.50
CA GLY A 155 -3.55 -4.95 -16.02
C GLY A 155 -2.25 -5.51 -16.59
N ILE A 156 -1.83 -4.96 -17.72
CA ILE A 156 -0.54 -5.23 -18.35
C ILE A 156 0.06 -3.95 -18.93
N ALA A 157 1.37 -3.78 -18.79
CA ALA A 157 2.16 -2.81 -19.54
C ALA A 157 3.58 -3.32 -19.81
N HIS A 158 4.22 -2.74 -20.81
CA HIS A 158 5.64 -2.93 -21.06
C HIS A 158 6.44 -1.86 -20.30
N ALA A 159 7.44 -2.31 -19.56
CA ALA A 159 8.48 -1.44 -19.04
C ALA A 159 9.48 -1.09 -20.16
N GLN A 160 10.20 0.02 -19.99
CA GLN A 160 11.20 0.46 -20.97
C GLN A 160 12.39 -0.50 -21.12
N ASP A 161 12.68 -1.29 -20.09
CA ASP A 161 13.73 -2.30 -20.09
C ASP A 161 13.29 -3.65 -20.69
N GLY A 162 12.10 -3.69 -21.32
CA GLY A 162 11.53 -4.90 -21.93
C GLY A 162 10.75 -5.79 -20.96
N ALA A 163 10.81 -5.53 -19.66
CA ALA A 163 10.03 -6.31 -18.69
C ALA A 163 8.52 -6.10 -18.85
N LEU A 164 7.73 -7.13 -18.55
CA LEU A 164 6.28 -7.02 -18.44
C LEU A 164 5.89 -6.66 -17.02
N LEU A 165 4.97 -5.72 -16.91
CA LEU A 165 4.30 -5.33 -15.69
C LEU A 165 2.91 -5.94 -15.70
N LEU A 166 2.57 -6.73 -14.69
CA LEU A 166 1.29 -7.43 -14.60
C LEU A 166 0.67 -7.23 -13.22
N VAL A 167 -0.67 -7.14 -13.21
CA VAL A 167 -1.46 -7.16 -11.97
C VAL A 167 -2.67 -8.07 -12.13
N SER A 168 -2.99 -8.77 -11.04
CA SER A 168 -4.16 -9.62 -10.92
C SER A 168 -4.84 -9.30 -9.59
N PRO A 169 -6.18 -9.24 -9.53
CA PRO A 169 -6.89 -9.05 -8.27
C PRO A 169 -6.74 -10.24 -7.31
N LEU A 170 -6.14 -11.34 -7.75
CA LEU A 170 -5.82 -12.50 -6.92
C LEU A 170 -4.47 -12.37 -6.21
N GLU A 171 -3.66 -11.39 -6.61
CA GLU A 171 -2.31 -11.15 -6.10
C GLU A 171 -2.17 -9.69 -5.69
N ASP A 172 -1.92 -9.43 -4.40
CA ASP A 172 -1.82 -8.09 -3.83
C ASP A 172 -0.48 -7.40 -4.16
N ALA A 173 -0.02 -7.49 -5.42
CA ALA A 173 1.28 -6.97 -5.86
C ALA A 173 1.30 -6.57 -7.34
N LEU A 174 2.27 -5.72 -7.69
CA LEU A 174 2.75 -5.57 -9.05
C LEU A 174 3.77 -6.68 -9.34
N HIS A 175 3.50 -7.50 -10.36
CA HIS A 175 4.46 -8.48 -10.85
C HIS A 175 5.28 -7.87 -11.99
N VAL A 176 6.59 -8.02 -11.89
CA VAL A 176 7.55 -7.63 -12.93
C VAL A 176 8.14 -8.92 -13.47
N LEU A 177 7.74 -9.27 -14.69
CA LEU A 177 8.24 -10.45 -15.39
C LEU A 177 9.33 -10.01 -16.37
N PRO A 178 10.62 -10.22 -16.06
CA PRO A 178 11.68 -9.90 -16.99
C PRO A 178 11.66 -10.87 -18.18
N GLU A 179 12.22 -10.46 -19.32
CA GLU A 179 12.41 -11.36 -20.48
C GLU A 179 13.27 -12.57 -20.13
N THR A 180 14.23 -12.39 -19.21
CA THR A 180 15.07 -13.46 -18.65
C THR A 180 15.19 -13.32 -17.14
N GLY A 181 15.17 -14.44 -16.41
CA GLY A 181 15.28 -14.44 -14.95
C GLY A 181 13.97 -14.74 -14.24
N GLN A 182 13.94 -14.49 -12.92
CA GLN A 182 12.79 -14.77 -12.07
C GLN A 182 11.83 -13.58 -12.01
N ALA A 183 10.54 -13.87 -11.86
CA ALA A 183 9.52 -12.87 -11.58
C ALA A 183 9.87 -12.10 -10.29
N GLN A 184 9.70 -10.78 -10.31
CA GLN A 184 9.89 -9.92 -9.15
C GLN A 184 8.54 -9.36 -8.72
N LEU A 185 8.36 -9.16 -7.41
CA LEU A 185 7.18 -8.53 -6.84
C LEU A 185 7.53 -7.13 -6.36
N ALA A 186 6.63 -6.18 -6.60
CA ALA A 186 6.74 -4.81 -6.12
C ALA A 186 5.40 -4.36 -5.51
N GLY A 187 5.48 -3.46 -4.53
CA GLY A 187 4.31 -2.82 -3.94
C GLY A 187 3.46 -3.65 -2.99
N GLY A 188 3.78 -4.93 -2.74
CA GLY A 188 2.97 -5.80 -1.86
C GLY A 188 2.82 -5.31 -0.41
N ASN A 189 3.79 -4.55 0.10
CA ASN A 189 3.72 -4.00 1.45
C ASN A 189 3.07 -2.59 1.52
N MET A 190 2.61 -2.04 0.40
CA MET A 190 1.99 -0.70 0.36
C MET A 190 0.48 -0.70 0.65
N GLY A 191 -0.13 -1.86 0.93
CA GLY A 191 -1.59 -1.96 1.00
C GLY A 191 -2.24 -1.94 -0.38
N LEU A 192 -1.55 -2.47 -1.40
CA LEU A 192 -2.15 -2.71 -2.71
C LEU A 192 -3.07 -3.93 -2.63
N ALA A 193 -4.35 -3.72 -2.34
CA ALA A 193 -5.33 -4.81 -2.22
C ALA A 193 -6.16 -4.96 -3.50
N ALA A 194 -6.18 -6.18 -4.05
CA ALA A 194 -6.87 -6.57 -5.28
C ALA A 194 -6.63 -5.60 -6.46
N PRO A 195 -5.42 -5.54 -7.03
CA PRO A 195 -5.13 -4.61 -8.12
C PRO A 195 -5.88 -4.99 -9.41
N ILE A 196 -6.56 -4.02 -10.01
CA ILE A 196 -7.43 -4.22 -11.19
C ILE A 196 -6.91 -3.60 -12.47
N GLY A 197 -5.79 -2.88 -12.42
CA GLY A 197 -5.27 -2.18 -13.58
C GLY A 197 -4.05 -1.35 -13.26
N LEU A 198 -3.36 -0.93 -14.30
CA LEU A 198 -2.18 -0.10 -14.18
C LEU A 198 -2.07 0.87 -15.37
N ALA A 199 -1.37 1.98 -15.16
CA ALA A 199 -0.94 2.92 -16.17
C ALA A 199 0.57 3.11 -16.08
N ALA A 200 1.30 2.73 -17.13
CA ALA A 200 2.75 2.88 -17.19
C ALA A 200 3.15 4.14 -17.97
N PHE A 201 4.16 4.83 -17.47
CA PHE A 201 4.69 6.07 -18.00
C PHE A 201 6.20 5.96 -18.21
N PRO A 202 6.73 6.55 -19.30
CA PRO A 202 8.15 6.50 -19.59
C PRO A 202 8.99 7.20 -18.52
N ASP A 203 10.30 6.94 -18.55
CA ASP A 203 11.25 7.68 -17.75
C ASP A 203 11.22 9.18 -18.09
N ALA A 204 10.99 9.99 -17.06
CA ALA A 204 11.02 11.44 -17.12
C ALA A 204 12.27 12.06 -16.44
N GLY A 205 13.38 11.32 -16.41
CA GLY A 205 14.67 11.69 -15.81
C GLY A 205 14.91 11.14 -14.40
N PHE A 206 14.00 10.32 -13.88
CA PHE A 206 14.08 9.74 -12.53
C PHE A 206 13.90 8.21 -12.51
N GLY A 207 13.46 7.62 -13.62
CA GLY A 207 13.02 6.25 -13.78
C GLY A 207 11.60 6.17 -14.35
N ALA A 208 11.31 5.10 -15.10
CA ALA A 208 9.97 4.80 -15.57
C ALA A 208 9.01 4.62 -14.39
N ARG A 209 7.77 5.11 -14.53
CA ARG A 209 6.76 5.10 -13.45
C ARG A 209 5.58 4.24 -13.84
N VAL A 210 4.94 3.64 -12.85
CA VAL A 210 3.69 2.90 -13.02
C VAL A 210 2.75 3.28 -11.90
N VAL A 211 1.49 3.54 -12.25
CA VAL A 211 0.42 3.76 -11.29
C VAL A 211 -0.47 2.53 -11.29
N VAL A 212 -0.65 1.92 -10.13
CA VAL A 212 -1.44 0.71 -9.95
C VAL A 212 -2.70 1.03 -9.14
N ALA A 213 -3.85 0.60 -9.65
CA ALA A 213 -5.15 0.80 -9.02
C ALA A 213 -5.56 -0.42 -8.18
N GLY A 214 -5.71 -0.25 -6.86
CA GLY A 214 -6.19 -1.25 -5.92
C GLY A 214 -7.70 -1.10 -5.67
N ALA A 215 -8.47 -2.12 -6.01
CA ALA A 215 -9.93 -2.09 -5.87
C ALA A 215 -10.39 -2.29 -4.42
N GLU A 216 -9.74 -3.14 -3.63
CA GLU A 216 -10.16 -3.33 -2.23
C GLU A 216 -9.57 -2.26 -1.31
N GLY A 217 -8.38 -1.75 -1.66
CA GLY A 217 -7.72 -0.67 -0.94
C GLY A 217 -8.24 0.72 -1.26
N SER A 218 -9.12 0.85 -2.27
CA SER A 218 -9.57 2.15 -2.81
C SER A 218 -8.38 3.10 -3.08
N SER A 219 -7.32 2.57 -3.70
CA SER A 219 -6.02 3.22 -3.73
C SER A 219 -5.40 3.31 -5.11
N LEU A 220 -4.60 4.34 -5.31
CA LEU A 220 -3.68 4.50 -6.44
C LEU A 220 -2.25 4.53 -5.88
N SER A 221 -1.44 3.56 -6.27
CA SER A 221 -0.04 3.45 -5.85
C SER A 221 0.90 3.79 -7.00
N VAL A 222 1.82 4.72 -6.80
CA VAL A 222 2.88 5.03 -7.77
C VAL A 222 4.13 4.27 -7.39
N LEU A 223 4.64 3.49 -8.35
CA LEU A 223 5.96 2.88 -8.27
C LEU A 223 6.87 3.42 -9.36
N ARG A 224 8.16 3.45 -9.08
CA ARG A 224 9.20 3.84 -10.04
C ARG A 224 10.24 2.75 -10.17
N LYS A 225 10.73 2.57 -11.39
CA LYS A 225 11.86 1.70 -11.66
C LYS A 225 13.14 2.32 -11.07
N GLY A 226 13.67 1.70 -10.02
CA GLY A 226 14.99 1.98 -9.45
C GLY A 226 16.00 0.89 -9.79
N ALA A 227 17.20 0.98 -9.20
CA ALA A 227 18.29 0.05 -9.46
C ALA A 227 18.02 -1.40 -8.99
N GLN A 228 17.17 -1.58 -7.98
CA GLN A 228 16.86 -2.88 -7.35
C GLN A 228 15.46 -3.39 -7.70
N GLY A 229 14.77 -2.77 -8.66
CA GLY A 229 13.38 -3.09 -9.00
C GLY A 229 12.46 -1.88 -8.89
N TYR A 230 11.15 -2.13 -8.82
CA TYR A 230 10.17 -1.06 -8.64
C TYR A 230 10.04 -0.68 -7.17
N GLU A 231 10.26 0.60 -6.87
CA GLU A 231 10.14 1.16 -5.53
C GLU A 231 8.87 2.02 -5.42
N ALA A 232 8.25 1.96 -4.25
CA ALA A 232 7.12 2.76 -3.87
C ALA A 232 7.48 4.25 -3.76
N LEU A 233 6.69 5.13 -4.38
CA LEU A 233 6.90 6.59 -4.28
C LEU A 233 5.71 7.32 -3.67
N ASP A 234 4.52 6.86 -3.99
CA ASP A 234 3.30 7.52 -3.57
C ASP A 234 2.18 6.51 -3.43
N HIS A 235 1.29 6.78 -2.48
CA HIS A 235 0.12 5.96 -2.24
C HIS A 235 -1.00 6.87 -1.76
N VAL A 236 -2.04 6.98 -2.59
CA VAL A 236 -3.22 7.79 -2.30
C VAL A 236 -4.45 6.90 -2.20
N MET A 237 -5.31 7.20 -1.25
CA MET A 237 -6.58 6.54 -1.00
C MET A 237 -7.72 7.49 -1.35
N ASP A 238 -8.84 6.91 -1.75
CA ASP A 238 -10.04 7.66 -2.04
C ASP A 238 -10.53 8.43 -0.80
N SER A 239 -11.09 9.61 -1.05
CA SER A 239 -11.80 10.43 -0.08
C SER A 239 -13.14 10.87 -0.67
N GLY A 240 -14.02 11.47 0.14
CA GLY A 240 -15.32 11.97 -0.36
C GLY A 240 -15.24 13.08 -1.42
N SER A 241 -14.04 13.57 -1.75
CA SER A 241 -13.82 14.56 -2.83
C SER A 241 -13.30 13.94 -4.13
N THR A 242 -12.95 12.67 -4.10
CA THR A 242 -12.53 11.87 -5.25
C THR A 242 -13.61 10.82 -5.58
N ALA A 243 -13.47 10.18 -6.73
CA ALA A 243 -14.50 9.31 -7.30
C ALA A 243 -13.97 7.91 -7.61
N PHE A 244 -12.97 7.45 -6.85
CA PHE A 244 -12.27 6.19 -7.10
C PHE A 244 -12.34 5.22 -5.91
N HIS A 245 -13.30 5.39 -4.98
CA HIS A 245 -13.60 4.35 -3.99
C HIS A 245 -13.86 3.04 -4.71
N ARG A 246 -13.21 1.97 -4.24
CA ARG A 246 -13.17 0.69 -4.93
C ARG A 246 -12.91 0.82 -6.43
N VAL A 247 -11.68 1.21 -6.79
CA VAL A 247 -11.30 1.48 -8.18
C VAL A 247 -11.78 0.37 -9.10
N GLN A 248 -12.46 0.73 -10.17
CA GLN A 248 -13.03 -0.19 -11.17
C GLN A 248 -12.30 -0.09 -12.50
N ALA A 249 -11.77 1.08 -12.83
CA ALA A 249 -11.01 1.30 -14.05
C ALA A 249 -9.97 2.42 -13.87
N ILE A 250 -8.84 2.28 -14.57
CA ILE A 250 -7.76 3.25 -14.62
C ILE A 250 -7.33 3.46 -16.08
N SER A 251 -7.00 4.70 -16.44
CA SER A 251 -6.42 5.05 -17.74
C SER A 251 -5.30 6.06 -17.57
N GLY A 252 -4.24 5.92 -18.36
CA GLY A 252 -3.14 6.88 -18.44
C GLY A 252 -3.19 7.66 -19.75
N ALA A 253 -2.77 8.92 -19.72
CA ALA A 253 -2.62 9.75 -20.91
C ALA A 253 -1.36 10.62 -20.84
N GLN A 254 -0.69 10.78 -21.98
CA GLN A 254 0.37 11.77 -22.15
C GLN A 254 -0.19 12.90 -23.00
N VAL A 255 -0.30 14.10 -22.42
CA VAL A 255 -0.88 15.28 -23.09
C VAL A 255 0.20 16.32 -23.38
N PRO A 256 0.25 16.87 -24.61
CA PRO A 256 1.18 17.94 -24.93
C PRO A 256 0.75 19.25 -24.27
N THR A 257 1.70 19.96 -23.67
CA THR A 257 1.52 21.30 -23.10
C THR A 257 2.63 22.24 -23.57
N PRO A 258 2.50 23.56 -23.41
CA PRO A 258 3.58 24.50 -23.72
C PRO A 258 4.89 24.23 -22.96
N ARG A 259 4.84 23.48 -21.85
CA ARG A 259 5.98 23.15 -20.99
C ARG A 259 6.46 21.70 -21.14
N GLY A 260 6.02 21.01 -22.18
CA GLY A 260 6.36 19.62 -22.48
C GLY A 260 5.18 18.67 -22.26
N THR A 261 5.47 17.38 -22.12
CA THR A 261 4.43 16.37 -21.87
C THR A 261 3.98 16.43 -20.41
N LEU A 262 2.68 16.59 -20.20
CA LEU A 262 2.03 16.36 -18.91
C LEU A 262 1.45 14.95 -18.91
N GLU A 263 1.74 14.19 -17.87
CA GLU A 263 1.20 12.85 -17.69
C GLU A 263 -0.02 12.92 -16.78
N LEU A 264 -1.10 12.32 -17.22
CA LEU A 264 -2.38 12.31 -16.54
C LEU A 264 -2.79 10.87 -16.22
N VAL A 265 -3.35 10.70 -15.03
CA VAL A 265 -3.96 9.45 -14.58
C VAL A 265 -5.43 9.72 -14.32
N LEU A 266 -6.29 8.88 -14.88
CA LEU A 266 -7.71 8.86 -14.60
C LEU A 266 -8.06 7.58 -13.88
N ALA A 267 -8.84 7.69 -12.81
CA ALA A 267 -9.34 6.55 -12.07
C ALA A 267 -10.83 6.76 -11.78
N GLY A 268 -11.62 5.72 -11.95
CA GLY A 268 -13.03 5.74 -11.55
C GLY A 268 -13.41 4.49 -10.79
N GLY A 269 -14.36 4.64 -9.89
CA GLY A 269 -14.77 3.59 -8.97
C GLY A 269 -16.26 3.61 -8.62
N ALA A 270 -16.57 2.95 -7.53
CA ALA A 270 -17.91 2.75 -6.99
C ALA A 270 -18.62 4.04 -6.53
N ASP A 271 -17.94 5.19 -6.46
CA ASP A 271 -18.60 6.50 -6.24
C ASP A 271 -19.25 7.07 -7.51
N HIS A 272 -19.18 6.33 -8.61
CA HIS A 272 -19.82 6.69 -9.87
C HIS A 272 -19.22 7.97 -10.44
N GLY A 273 -17.93 7.95 -10.78
CA GLY A 273 -17.27 9.11 -11.35
C GLY A 273 -15.87 8.81 -11.82
N VAL A 274 -15.16 9.87 -12.22
CA VAL A 274 -13.78 9.82 -12.68
C VAL A 274 -12.98 10.93 -11.99
N SER A 275 -11.94 10.54 -11.25
CA SER A 275 -10.93 11.45 -10.74
C SER A 275 -9.76 11.58 -11.71
N LEU A 276 -9.26 12.80 -11.85
CA LEU A 276 -8.15 13.17 -12.71
C LEU A 276 -6.96 13.62 -11.86
N PHE A 277 -5.78 13.07 -12.15
CA PHE A 277 -4.52 13.41 -11.52
C PHE A 277 -3.48 13.79 -12.56
N ALA A 278 -2.59 14.73 -12.22
CA ALA A 278 -1.30 14.87 -12.86
C ALA A 278 -0.26 14.01 -12.14
N LEU A 279 0.59 13.32 -12.90
CA LEU A 279 1.74 12.59 -12.38
C LEU A 279 2.99 13.43 -12.56
N THR A 280 3.68 13.80 -11.47
CA THR A 280 4.96 14.50 -11.57
C THR A 280 6.09 13.56 -11.99
N ARG A 281 7.20 14.13 -12.46
CA ARG A 281 8.39 13.38 -12.87
C ARG A 281 8.99 12.58 -11.72
N GLU A 282 8.88 13.08 -10.50
CA GLU A 282 9.33 12.42 -9.28
C GLU A 282 8.33 11.39 -8.74
N GLY A 283 7.22 11.13 -9.45
CA GLY A 283 6.25 10.08 -9.10
C GLY A 283 5.19 10.49 -8.09
N TRP A 284 4.84 11.79 -8.02
CA TRP A 284 3.79 12.30 -7.16
C TRP A 284 2.46 12.45 -7.92
N LEU A 285 1.33 12.01 -7.34
CA LEU A 285 -0.01 12.31 -7.85
C LEU A 285 -0.56 13.62 -7.27
N ILE A 286 -0.81 14.59 -8.16
CA ILE A 286 -1.50 15.86 -7.86
C ILE A 286 -2.93 15.75 -8.38
N TRP A 287 -3.91 15.85 -7.49
CA TRP A 287 -5.32 15.83 -7.88
C TRP A 287 -5.66 17.08 -8.68
N LEU A 288 -6.33 16.94 -9.83
CA LEU A 288 -6.75 18.08 -10.65
C LEU A 288 -8.25 18.34 -10.50
N ASP A 289 -9.06 17.30 -10.70
CA ASP A 289 -10.51 17.40 -10.71
C ASP A 289 -11.18 16.05 -10.44
N SER A 290 -12.47 16.05 -10.16
CA SER A 290 -13.29 14.85 -10.11
C SER A 290 -14.68 15.11 -10.69
N TYR A 291 -15.07 14.28 -11.65
CA TYR A 291 -16.36 14.35 -12.30
C TYR A 291 -17.25 13.21 -11.78
N PHE A 292 -18.27 13.57 -10.99
CA PHE A 292 -19.25 12.63 -10.48
C PHE A 292 -20.42 12.45 -11.43
N ASP A 293 -21.10 11.31 -11.32
CA ASP A 293 -22.18 10.93 -12.21
C ASP A 293 -23.33 11.94 -12.20
N THR A 294 -23.94 12.07 -13.37
CA THR A 294 -25.17 12.81 -13.62
C THR A 294 -26.11 11.91 -14.41
N PRO A 295 -27.44 12.16 -14.36
CA PRO A 295 -28.38 11.40 -15.18
C PRO A 295 -28.06 11.40 -16.69
N GLN A 296 -27.31 12.40 -17.17
CA GLN A 296 -26.90 12.53 -18.56
C GLN A 296 -25.63 11.74 -18.89
N THR A 297 -24.71 11.58 -17.95
CA THR A 297 -23.42 10.90 -18.17
C THR A 297 -23.44 9.42 -17.86
N GLY A 298 -24.23 8.93 -16.90
CA GLY A 298 -24.35 7.50 -16.58
C GLY A 298 -23.02 6.78 -16.33
N LEU A 299 -22.29 7.20 -15.30
CA LEU A 299 -21.03 6.64 -14.79
C LEU A 299 -21.27 5.68 -13.62
N TYR A 300 -22.46 5.09 -13.50
CA TYR A 300 -22.77 4.20 -12.40
C TYR A 300 -22.01 2.86 -12.54
N ASN A 301 -21.14 2.52 -11.58
CA ASN A 301 -20.28 1.32 -11.64
C ASN A 301 -19.53 1.20 -12.97
N LEU A 302 -18.41 1.90 -13.10
CA LEU A 302 -17.60 1.83 -14.32
C LEU A 302 -17.20 0.38 -14.62
N ALA A 303 -17.34 -0.02 -15.88
CA ALA A 303 -16.84 -1.29 -16.38
C ALA A 303 -15.49 -1.10 -17.09
N THR A 304 -15.34 0.00 -17.84
CA THR A 304 -14.10 0.32 -18.55
C THR A 304 -13.87 1.84 -18.59
N LEU A 305 -12.61 2.25 -18.74
CA LEU A 305 -12.20 3.65 -18.86
C LEU A 305 -11.01 3.73 -19.82
N HIS A 306 -11.14 4.56 -20.85
CA HIS A 306 -10.06 4.82 -21.79
C HIS A 306 -9.94 6.31 -22.06
N SER A 307 -8.74 6.75 -22.42
CA SER A 307 -8.47 8.14 -22.76
C SER A 307 -7.55 8.24 -23.98
N VAL A 308 -7.80 9.22 -24.84
CA VAL A 308 -6.96 9.51 -26.00
C VAL A 308 -6.93 11.00 -26.30
N VAL A 309 -5.78 11.51 -26.73
CA VAL A 309 -5.64 12.88 -27.20
C VAL A 309 -6.04 12.96 -28.67
N VAL A 310 -7.02 13.80 -28.99
CA VAL A 310 -7.45 14.06 -30.37
C VAL A 310 -7.58 15.56 -30.59
N GLY A 311 -6.78 16.10 -31.51
CA GLY A 311 -6.73 17.54 -31.74
C GLY A 311 -6.32 18.28 -30.47
N ASN A 312 -7.23 19.08 -29.92
CA ASN A 312 -6.99 19.91 -28.74
C ASN A 312 -7.83 19.47 -27.52
N GLN A 313 -8.20 18.19 -27.48
CA GLN A 313 -8.99 17.58 -26.42
C GLN A 313 -8.32 16.28 -25.96
N LEU A 314 -8.31 16.06 -24.65
CA LEU A 314 -8.26 14.70 -24.12
C LEU A 314 -9.69 14.19 -24.05
N VAL A 315 -9.99 13.15 -24.81
CA VAL A 315 -11.30 12.48 -24.82
C VAL A 315 -11.22 11.29 -23.89
N ILE A 316 -12.18 11.18 -22.97
CA ILE A 316 -12.29 10.10 -22.01
C ILE A 316 -13.61 9.39 -22.24
N THR A 317 -13.54 8.09 -22.40
CA THR A 317 -14.71 7.24 -22.67
C THR A 317 -14.82 6.21 -21.57
N ALA A 318 -16.03 6.06 -21.02
CA ALA A 318 -16.32 5.09 -19.98
C ALA A 318 -17.57 4.29 -20.32
N THR A 319 -17.65 3.06 -19.85
CA THR A 319 -18.87 2.26 -19.89
C THR A 319 -19.35 1.96 -18.48
N SER A 320 -20.65 1.75 -18.33
CA SER A 320 -21.29 1.45 -17.05
C SER A 320 -21.81 0.02 -17.02
N GLY A 321 -21.72 -0.61 -15.85
CA GLY A 321 -22.37 -1.90 -15.58
C GLY A 321 -23.90 -1.81 -15.44
N ARG A 322 -24.47 -0.60 -15.44
CA ARG A 322 -25.90 -0.35 -15.25
C ARG A 322 -26.51 0.43 -16.42
N ASP A 323 -25.84 1.48 -16.86
CA ASP A 323 -26.33 2.44 -17.84
C ASP A 323 -25.91 2.06 -19.27
N PRO A 324 -26.86 1.96 -20.23
CA PRO A 324 -26.53 1.59 -21.60
C PRO A 324 -25.76 2.67 -22.37
N GLY A 325 -24.80 2.26 -23.19
CA GLY A 325 -24.01 3.13 -24.07
C GLY A 325 -22.66 3.53 -23.48
N ILE A 326 -22.01 4.47 -24.15
CA ILE A 326 -20.65 4.94 -23.81
C ILE A 326 -20.74 6.38 -23.33
N SER A 327 -20.30 6.61 -22.11
CA SER A 327 -20.18 7.94 -21.51
C SER A 327 -18.95 8.64 -22.06
N VAL A 328 -19.07 9.94 -22.36
CA VAL A 328 -17.98 10.74 -22.92
C VAL A 328 -17.72 11.94 -22.01
N LEU A 329 -16.49 12.05 -21.53
CA LEU A 329 -15.95 13.23 -20.86
C LEU A 329 -14.83 13.82 -21.72
N THR A 330 -14.58 15.11 -21.57
CA THR A 330 -13.50 15.82 -22.28
C THR A 330 -12.74 16.75 -21.36
N LEU A 331 -11.43 16.85 -21.56
CA LEU A 331 -10.58 17.91 -21.01
C LEU A 331 -10.00 18.74 -22.16
N PRO A 332 -10.39 20.02 -22.30
CA PRO A 332 -9.75 20.92 -23.24
C PRO A 332 -8.26 21.10 -22.93
N LEU A 333 -7.42 20.99 -23.96
CA LEU A 333 -5.98 21.21 -23.83
C LEU A 333 -5.60 22.67 -24.07
N ALA A 334 -6.50 23.46 -24.68
CA ALA A 334 -6.34 24.91 -24.76
C ALA A 334 -6.38 25.51 -23.36
N GLY A 335 -5.33 26.24 -22.99
CA GLY A 335 -5.20 26.84 -21.68
C GLY A 335 -4.56 25.94 -20.63
N LEU A 336 -4.22 24.68 -20.95
CA LEU A 336 -3.46 23.81 -20.05
C LEU A 336 -1.96 24.16 -20.12
N GLY A 337 -1.42 24.76 -19.07
CA GLY A 337 -0.02 25.21 -18.99
C GLY A 337 0.99 24.09 -18.72
N GLY A 338 0.58 23.09 -17.95
CA GLY A 338 1.39 21.93 -17.59
C GLY A 338 2.08 22.08 -16.24
N LEU A 339 3.13 21.28 -16.01
CA LEU A 339 3.87 21.27 -14.75
C LEU A 339 4.97 22.35 -14.73
N VAL A 340 5.05 23.11 -13.65
CA VAL A 340 6.01 24.19 -13.41
C VAL A 340 6.89 23.86 -12.21
N GLU A 341 8.17 23.63 -12.47
CA GLU A 341 9.14 23.22 -11.44
C GLU A 341 10.08 24.35 -10.98
N ASN A 342 10.07 25.50 -11.65
CA ASN A 342 10.91 26.66 -11.31
C ASN A 342 10.14 27.74 -10.51
N GLY A 343 8.90 27.45 -10.12
CA GLY A 343 8.04 28.39 -9.38
C GLY A 343 7.49 29.55 -10.19
N GLN A 344 7.63 29.58 -11.52
CA GLN A 344 7.15 30.69 -12.35
C GLN A 344 6.15 30.22 -13.43
N GLY A 345 4.88 30.37 -13.10
CA GLY A 345 3.73 30.16 -13.99
C GLY A 345 3.64 31.17 -15.14
N GLY A 346 2.64 31.00 -15.98
CA GLY A 346 2.43 31.72 -17.24
C GLY A 346 1.05 32.36 -17.31
N ALA A 347 0.46 32.44 -18.51
CA ALA A 347 -0.89 32.97 -18.70
C ALA A 347 -1.98 31.88 -18.69
N THR A 348 -1.56 30.62 -18.64
CA THR A 348 -2.36 29.39 -18.73
C THR A 348 -2.60 28.79 -17.34
N ASP A 349 -3.46 27.78 -17.26
CA ASP A 349 -3.65 27.00 -16.03
C ASP A 349 -2.39 26.16 -15.75
N ASP A 350 -1.55 26.58 -14.80
CA ASP A 350 -0.30 25.91 -14.45
C ASP A 350 -0.42 25.09 -13.14
N ILE A 351 0.29 23.96 -13.09
CA ILE A 351 0.50 23.18 -11.87
C ILE A 351 1.88 23.53 -11.34
N ILE A 352 1.96 24.30 -10.27
CA ILE A 352 3.19 24.89 -9.77
C ILE A 352 3.69 24.12 -8.55
N LEU A 353 4.78 23.41 -8.74
CA LEU A 353 5.38 22.53 -7.74
C LEU A 353 6.43 23.27 -6.90
N ALA A 354 6.24 23.27 -5.59
CA ALA A 354 7.28 23.68 -4.65
C ALA A 354 8.28 22.54 -4.44
N LYS A 355 9.26 22.41 -5.34
CA LYS A 355 10.38 21.47 -5.16
C LYS A 355 11.42 22.03 -4.19
N ALA A 356 12.31 21.16 -3.71
CA ALA A 356 13.44 21.55 -2.88
C ALA A 356 14.22 22.70 -3.51
N GLY A 357 14.40 23.79 -2.75
CA GLY A 357 15.12 24.99 -3.18
C GLY A 357 14.30 26.01 -3.97
N VAL A 358 13.02 25.74 -4.26
CA VAL A 358 12.08 26.71 -4.86
C VAL A 358 11.15 27.23 -3.78
N THR A 359 11.42 28.44 -3.30
CA THR A 359 10.71 29.07 -2.18
C THR A 359 9.73 30.16 -2.60
N GLN A 360 9.75 30.60 -3.85
CA GLN A 360 8.80 31.59 -4.38
C GLN A 360 8.02 31.00 -5.56
N LEU A 361 6.69 31.05 -5.47
CA LEU A 361 5.77 30.53 -6.46
C LEU A 361 4.89 31.67 -6.98
N THR A 362 4.89 31.89 -8.29
CA THR A 362 4.07 32.88 -8.97
C THR A 362 3.17 32.15 -9.96
N GLY A 363 1.86 32.37 -9.87
CA GLY A 363 0.83 31.83 -10.75
C GLY A 363 0.85 32.48 -12.13
N GLY A 364 0.75 33.81 -12.18
CA GLY A 364 0.42 34.51 -13.40
C GLY A 364 -1.06 34.35 -13.78
N GLY A 365 -1.40 34.36 -15.07
CA GLY A 365 -2.78 34.14 -15.52
C GLY A 365 -3.29 32.73 -15.21
N GLY A 366 -4.49 32.41 -15.71
CA GLY A 366 -5.08 31.07 -15.57
C GLY A 366 -5.54 30.71 -14.14
N ALA A 367 -6.09 29.50 -14.03
CA ALA A 367 -6.44 28.86 -12.76
C ALA A 367 -5.33 27.90 -12.35
N ASN A 368 -4.53 28.30 -11.36
CA ASN A 368 -3.31 27.61 -10.98
C ASN A 368 -3.51 26.68 -9.79
N ILE A 369 -2.75 25.59 -9.75
CA ILE A 369 -2.64 24.73 -8.57
C ILE A 369 -1.24 24.89 -8.00
N PHE A 370 -1.15 25.44 -6.79
CA PHE A 370 0.10 25.52 -6.04
C PHE A 370 0.24 24.26 -5.18
N ALA A 371 1.12 23.36 -5.59
CA ALA A 371 1.30 22.05 -4.97
C ALA A 371 2.57 22.05 -4.12
N ILE A 372 2.42 22.02 -2.79
CA ILE A 372 3.53 22.24 -1.86
C ILE A 372 3.89 20.95 -1.14
N ARG A 373 5.09 20.44 -1.42
CA ARG A 373 5.67 19.33 -0.66
C ARG A 373 6.28 19.83 0.66
N PRO A 374 6.37 18.96 1.68
CA PRO A 374 7.13 19.24 2.89
C PRO A 374 8.58 19.54 2.52
N GLN A 375 9.05 20.71 2.90
CA GLN A 375 10.45 21.09 2.74
C GLN A 375 10.84 22.12 3.80
N ASP A 376 12.13 22.27 3.99
CA ASP A 376 12.69 23.30 4.86
C ASP A 376 12.64 24.67 4.17
N GLY A 377 12.37 25.71 4.96
CA GLY A 377 12.26 27.09 4.49
C GLY A 377 10.82 27.49 4.16
N ALA A 378 10.52 28.76 4.42
CA ALA A 378 9.19 29.32 4.17
C ALA A 378 8.91 29.42 2.66
N ILE A 379 7.73 28.97 2.23
CA ILE A 379 7.26 29.11 0.85
C ILE A 379 6.43 30.37 0.74
N THR A 380 6.62 31.14 -0.34
CA THR A 380 5.83 32.33 -0.63
C THR A 380 5.12 32.17 -1.96
N ILE A 381 3.79 32.21 -1.95
CA ILE A 381 2.96 32.38 -3.15
C ILE A 381 2.79 33.89 -3.36
N THR A 382 3.12 34.40 -4.54
CA THR A 382 3.27 35.84 -4.77
C THR A 382 2.00 36.54 -5.25
N ASP A 383 1.07 35.81 -5.87
CA ASP A 383 -0.08 36.41 -6.57
C ASP A 383 -1.33 35.51 -6.58
N PHE A 384 -1.63 34.84 -5.47
CA PHE A 384 -2.78 33.95 -5.33
C PHE A 384 -4.10 34.67 -5.63
N ALA A 385 -4.88 34.15 -6.57
CA ALA A 385 -6.19 34.65 -6.97
C ALA A 385 -7.32 33.81 -6.32
N ALA A 386 -7.90 34.32 -5.23
CA ALA A 386 -9.02 33.69 -4.53
C ALA A 386 -10.20 33.39 -5.48
N GLY A 387 -10.80 32.22 -5.33
CA GLY A 387 -11.89 31.73 -6.18
C GLY A 387 -11.46 31.23 -7.57
N LEU A 388 -10.18 31.35 -7.94
CA LEU A 388 -9.63 30.87 -9.21
C LEU A 388 -8.50 29.85 -8.99
N ASP A 389 -7.51 30.21 -8.18
CA ASP A 389 -6.37 29.34 -7.84
C ASP A 389 -6.71 28.36 -6.71
N ARG A 390 -5.92 27.29 -6.60
CA ARG A 390 -6.06 26.27 -5.55
C ARG A 390 -4.71 25.99 -4.89
N LEU A 391 -4.73 25.79 -3.58
CA LEU A 391 -3.56 25.38 -2.80
C LEU A 391 -3.69 23.89 -2.43
N ASP A 392 -2.71 23.08 -2.81
CA ASP A 392 -2.63 21.65 -2.48
C ASP A 392 -1.51 21.42 -1.47
N LEU A 393 -1.92 21.07 -0.23
CA LEU A 393 -1.05 20.69 0.88
C LEU A 393 -1.16 19.19 1.21
N SER A 394 -1.74 18.37 0.32
CA SER A 394 -2.01 16.94 0.58
C SER A 394 -0.75 16.11 0.83
N ALA A 395 0.43 16.63 0.49
CA ALA A 395 1.72 16.02 0.78
C ALA A 395 2.22 16.26 2.22
N TRP A 396 1.54 17.11 3.00
CA TRP A 396 1.98 17.45 4.36
C TRP A 396 1.69 16.31 5.36
N PRO A 397 2.70 15.83 6.11
CA PRO A 397 2.55 14.68 6.99
C PRO A 397 1.45 14.87 8.01
N MET A 398 0.52 13.91 8.05
CA MET A 398 -0.61 13.88 8.98
C MET A 398 -1.59 15.07 8.88
N LEU A 399 -1.53 15.86 7.80
CA LEU A 399 -2.53 16.89 7.53
C LEU A 399 -3.75 16.22 6.88
N ARG A 400 -4.85 16.12 7.63
CA ARG A 400 -6.10 15.45 7.24
C ARG A 400 -7.30 16.38 7.26
N ASP A 401 -7.25 17.39 8.12
CA ASP A 401 -8.34 18.32 8.33
C ASP A 401 -7.82 19.75 8.38
N ILE A 402 -8.62 20.68 7.86
CA ILE A 402 -8.27 22.09 7.79
C ILE A 402 -8.11 22.73 9.17
N SER A 403 -8.80 22.22 10.20
CA SER A 403 -8.68 22.70 11.59
C SER A 403 -7.29 22.48 12.17
N GLN A 404 -6.46 21.64 11.55
CA GLN A 404 -5.07 21.46 11.92
C GLN A 404 -4.18 22.62 11.46
N LEU A 405 -4.64 23.44 10.49
CA LEU A 405 -3.89 24.59 9.99
C LEU A 405 -4.12 25.82 10.86
N HIS A 406 -3.03 26.53 11.18
CA HIS A 406 -3.10 27.89 11.71
C HIS A 406 -3.03 28.88 10.56
N ILE A 407 -4.19 29.43 10.18
CA ILE A 407 -4.32 30.42 9.10
C ILE A 407 -4.53 31.80 9.72
N THR A 408 -3.58 32.70 9.50
CA THR A 408 -3.61 34.07 10.01
C THR A 408 -3.72 35.04 8.84
N PRO A 409 -4.88 35.68 8.61
CA PRO A 409 -5.02 36.74 7.61
C PRO A 409 -4.06 37.91 7.89
N GLN A 410 -3.49 38.48 6.84
CA GLN A 410 -2.54 39.60 6.89
C GLN A 410 -2.91 40.67 5.86
N SER A 411 -2.40 41.89 6.01
CA SER A 411 -2.51 42.90 4.96
C SER A 411 -1.84 42.38 3.69
N GLY A 412 -2.62 42.17 2.63
CA GLY A 412 -2.11 41.62 1.37
C GLY A 412 -2.14 40.11 1.22
N GLY A 413 -2.73 39.34 2.16
CA GLY A 413 -2.73 37.88 2.04
C GLY A 413 -3.05 37.12 3.33
N ALA A 414 -2.39 35.99 3.53
CA ALA A 414 -2.44 35.20 4.76
C ALA A 414 -1.13 34.42 4.99
N ARG A 415 -0.88 34.05 6.24
CA ARG A 415 0.15 33.09 6.63
C ARG A 415 -0.50 31.80 7.09
N ILE A 416 -0.01 30.67 6.59
CA ILE A 416 -0.44 29.32 6.96
C ILE A 416 0.71 28.64 7.69
N ALA A 417 0.43 28.03 8.85
CA ALA A 417 1.42 27.27 9.60
C ALA A 417 0.88 25.92 10.09
N TYR A 418 1.72 24.89 10.02
CA TYR A 418 1.41 23.54 10.47
C TYR A 418 2.70 22.76 10.79
N ARG A 419 2.87 22.27 12.02
CA ARG A 419 3.99 21.41 12.45
C ARG A 419 5.39 21.89 12.01
N GLY A 420 5.61 23.20 11.98
CA GLY A 420 6.88 23.82 11.56
C GLY A 420 6.96 24.19 10.08
N TYR A 421 6.04 23.71 9.24
CA TYR A 421 5.89 24.17 7.86
C TYR A 421 5.13 25.50 7.83
N GLU A 422 5.56 26.38 6.93
CA GLU A 422 4.99 27.72 6.78
C GLU A 422 4.85 28.09 5.30
N VAL A 423 3.69 28.64 4.95
CA VAL A 423 3.40 29.21 3.63
C VAL A 423 2.86 30.62 3.81
N SER A 424 3.51 31.60 3.19
CA SER A 424 2.99 32.95 3.01
C SER A 424 2.23 33.01 1.69
N VAL A 425 0.96 33.40 1.72
CA VAL A 425 0.09 33.49 0.55
C VAL A 425 -0.25 34.95 0.30
N ASN A 426 0.40 35.57 -0.69
CA ASN A 426 0.11 36.94 -1.08
C ASN A 426 -1.08 36.95 -2.06
N SER A 427 -2.07 37.78 -1.78
CA SER A 427 -3.26 37.96 -2.60
C SER A 427 -2.94 38.83 -3.81
N ARG A 428 -3.35 38.38 -5.01
CA ARG A 428 -3.34 39.20 -6.22
C ARG A 428 -4.12 40.51 -6.06
N SER A 429 -5.17 40.51 -5.25
CA SER A 429 -6.01 41.68 -5.01
C SER A 429 -5.44 42.66 -3.96
N GLY A 430 -4.39 42.25 -3.23
CA GLY A 430 -3.88 42.97 -2.08
C GLY A 430 -4.79 42.94 -0.84
N GLN A 431 -5.91 42.21 -0.88
CA GLN A 431 -6.80 42.03 0.27
C GLN A 431 -6.30 40.91 1.20
N PRO A 432 -6.62 40.95 2.50
CA PRO A 432 -6.44 39.80 3.38
C PRO A 432 -7.20 38.57 2.85
N LEU A 433 -6.61 37.38 3.04
CA LEU A 433 -7.24 36.11 2.67
C LEU A 433 -7.70 35.36 3.93
N GLY A 434 -8.97 34.99 3.96
CA GLY A 434 -9.53 34.08 4.95
C GLY A 434 -9.39 32.61 4.56
N VAL A 435 -9.89 31.73 5.44
CA VAL A 435 -9.92 30.29 5.18
C VAL A 435 -10.73 29.95 3.92
N ASP A 436 -11.90 30.57 3.73
CA ASP A 436 -12.79 30.30 2.60
C ASP A 436 -12.23 30.83 1.27
N ASP A 437 -11.32 31.81 1.30
CA ASP A 437 -10.67 32.33 0.08
C ASP A 437 -9.61 31.36 -0.46
N ILE A 438 -8.96 30.61 0.43
CA ILE A 438 -7.85 29.68 0.12
C ILE A 438 -8.37 28.25 -0.03
N PHE A 439 -9.30 27.85 0.84
CA PHE A 439 -9.88 26.51 0.95
C PHE A 439 -11.41 26.57 1.02
N PRO A 440 -12.09 27.04 -0.05
CA PRO A 440 -13.55 27.21 -0.06
C PRO A 440 -14.34 25.91 0.16
N GLN A 441 -13.70 24.75 -0.01
CA GLN A 441 -14.28 23.42 0.17
C GLN A 441 -13.50 22.60 1.21
N GLY A 442 -12.69 23.25 2.05
CA GLY A 442 -11.76 22.58 2.96
C GLY A 442 -10.55 21.98 2.23
N LEU A 443 -9.91 21.00 2.87
CA LEU A 443 -8.87 20.18 2.25
C LEU A 443 -9.53 19.14 1.35
N VAL A 444 -9.38 19.31 0.04
CA VAL A 444 -9.95 18.44 -1.00
C VAL A 444 -8.84 17.69 -1.74
N GLY A 445 -9.19 16.56 -2.35
CA GLY A 445 -8.27 15.62 -2.96
C GLY A 445 -8.21 14.29 -2.20
N PRO A 446 -7.38 13.35 -2.66
CA PRO A 446 -7.29 12.04 -2.04
C PRO A 446 -6.56 12.12 -0.70
N ASP A 447 -6.80 11.12 0.14
CA ASP A 447 -6.03 10.90 1.35
C ASP A 447 -4.67 10.31 1.00
N ARG A 448 -3.58 10.78 1.61
CA ARG A 448 -2.24 10.29 1.32
C ARG A 448 -1.71 9.40 2.43
N VAL A 449 -1.20 8.22 2.10
CA VAL A 449 -0.45 7.38 3.04
C VAL A 449 1.01 7.76 2.94
N MET A 450 1.67 7.91 4.09
CA MET A 450 3.09 8.18 4.12
C MET A 450 3.83 6.91 3.68
N VAL A 451 4.38 6.94 2.47
CA VAL A 451 5.32 5.93 1.98
C VAL A 451 6.68 6.30 2.53
N LEU A 452 7.15 5.56 3.54
CA LEU A 452 8.50 5.75 4.08
C LEU A 452 9.51 5.06 3.16
N SER A 453 10.26 5.83 2.37
CA SER A 453 11.46 5.29 1.72
C SER A 453 12.60 5.19 2.74
N LEU A 454 13.49 4.21 2.57
CA LEU A 454 14.72 4.11 3.36
C LEU A 454 15.57 5.39 3.26
N LEU A 455 15.47 6.14 2.16
CA LEU A 455 16.12 7.46 1.99
C LEU A 455 15.48 8.57 2.83
N ASP A 456 14.20 8.45 3.19
CA ASP A 456 13.52 9.40 4.07
C ASP A 456 13.83 9.13 5.55
N ILE A 457 14.15 7.87 5.88
CA ILE A 457 14.56 7.45 7.22
C ILE A 457 16.06 7.72 7.45
N PHE A 458 16.88 7.51 6.42
CA PHE A 458 18.31 7.81 6.39
C PHE A 458 18.54 8.87 5.32
N GLY A 459 18.29 10.14 5.64
CA GLY A 459 18.55 11.26 4.72
C GLY A 459 19.92 11.15 4.05
N THR A 460 20.08 11.77 2.88
CA THR A 460 21.33 11.78 2.10
C THR A 460 22.49 12.37 2.90
N ALA A 461 23.09 11.59 3.79
CA ALA A 461 24.36 11.90 4.39
C ALA A 461 25.38 11.75 3.26
N THR A 462 25.74 12.88 2.64
CA THR A 462 26.98 12.95 1.87
C THR A 462 28.08 12.39 2.77
N PRO A 463 28.84 11.36 2.32
CA PRO A 463 29.93 10.86 3.11
C PRO A 463 30.88 12.03 3.40
N PRO A 464 31.33 12.20 4.66
CA PRO A 464 32.23 13.30 4.99
C PRO A 464 33.48 13.20 4.10
N PRO A 465 34.04 14.34 3.65
CA PRO A 465 35.25 14.31 2.84
C PRO A 465 36.35 13.54 3.58
N PRO A 466 37.20 12.78 2.86
CA PRO A 466 38.24 11.99 3.49
C PRO A 466 39.14 12.92 4.33
N PRO A 467 39.43 12.56 5.59
CA PRO A 467 40.27 13.38 6.45
C PRO A 467 41.66 13.52 5.84
N GLU A 468 42.23 14.73 5.92
CA GLU A 468 43.63 14.99 5.57
C GLU A 468 44.54 14.01 6.33
N PRO A 469 45.62 13.47 5.71
CA PRO A 469 46.46 12.47 6.37
C PRO A 469 47.12 13.06 7.62
N GLU A 470 46.71 12.57 8.79
CA GLU A 470 47.28 12.93 10.08
C GLU A 470 48.75 12.48 10.19
N PRO A 471 49.62 13.24 10.89
CA PRO A 471 50.97 12.80 11.19
C PRO A 471 50.95 11.55 12.06
N ALA A 472 51.90 10.64 11.83
CA ALA A 472 51.95 9.33 12.47
C ALA A 472 51.85 9.40 14.01
N PRO A 473 51.02 8.57 14.64
CA PRO A 473 50.71 8.69 16.06
C PRO A 473 51.87 8.20 16.94
N PRO A 474 52.05 8.77 18.15
CA PRO A 474 52.90 8.18 19.19
C PRO A 474 52.33 6.83 19.66
N PRO A 475 53.15 5.95 20.27
CA PRO A 475 52.71 4.61 20.66
C PRO A 475 51.51 4.64 21.63
N PRO A 476 50.64 3.62 21.59
CA PRO A 476 49.32 3.68 22.20
C PRO A 476 49.38 3.68 23.74
N ALA A 477 48.65 4.60 24.34
CA ALA A 477 48.25 4.55 25.75
C ALA A 477 47.15 3.48 25.93
N PRO A 478 47.04 2.83 27.11
CA PRO A 478 45.98 1.87 27.38
C PRO A 478 44.59 2.52 27.26
N PRO A 479 43.58 1.78 26.75
CA PRO A 479 42.31 2.35 26.31
C PRO A 479 41.50 2.98 27.48
N PRO A 480 40.83 4.13 27.25
CA PRO A 480 39.82 4.64 28.17
C PRO A 480 38.54 3.79 28.10
N ALA A 481 37.89 3.64 29.24
CA ALA A 481 36.65 2.90 29.39
C ALA A 481 35.49 3.53 28.59
N PRO A 482 34.56 2.73 28.04
CA PRO A 482 33.40 3.21 27.29
C PRO A 482 32.41 4.01 28.15
N PRO A 483 31.65 4.97 27.56
CA PRO A 483 30.64 5.74 28.28
C PRO A 483 29.47 4.85 28.73
N THR A 484 28.98 5.09 29.93
CA THR A 484 27.95 4.30 30.62
C THR A 484 26.56 4.48 29.99
N PRO A 485 25.79 3.40 29.80
CA PRO A 485 24.38 3.45 29.41
C PRO A 485 23.50 4.03 30.55
N PRO A 486 22.27 4.53 30.26
CA PRO A 486 21.34 4.94 31.31
C PRO A 486 21.11 3.78 32.30
N PRO A 487 20.96 4.06 33.61
CA PRO A 487 20.95 3.01 34.61
C PRO A 487 19.73 2.10 34.38
N ALA A 488 20.02 0.82 34.19
CA ALA A 488 19.01 -0.24 34.28
C ALA A 488 18.33 -0.16 35.66
N PRO A 489 17.03 -0.48 35.78
CA PRO A 489 16.43 -0.75 37.09
C PRO A 489 17.33 -1.75 37.82
N PRO A 490 17.60 -1.55 39.12
CA PRO A 490 18.64 -2.29 39.82
C PRO A 490 18.38 -3.79 39.65
N ALA A 491 19.36 -4.51 39.11
CA ALA A 491 19.39 -5.95 39.21
C ALA A 491 19.27 -6.32 40.70
N PRO A 492 18.49 -7.35 41.06
CA PRO A 492 18.44 -7.82 42.44
C PRO A 492 19.88 -8.08 42.88
N PRO A 493 20.27 -7.67 44.09
CA PRO A 493 21.66 -7.74 44.50
C PRO A 493 22.15 -9.18 44.36
N GLN A 494 23.24 -9.38 43.59
CA GLN A 494 24.12 -10.52 43.78
C GLN A 494 24.79 -10.32 45.14
N GLN A 495 24.03 -10.61 46.20
CA GLN A 495 24.54 -10.71 47.55
C GLN A 495 25.38 -11.99 47.61
N ASP A 496 26.64 -11.76 47.97
CA ASP A 496 27.65 -12.70 48.39
C ASP A 496 27.04 -13.94 49.05
N ILE A 497 27.05 -15.08 48.35
CA ILE A 497 26.57 -16.37 48.85
C ILE A 497 27.69 -16.96 49.73
N THR A 498 27.99 -16.32 50.85
CA THR A 498 29.06 -16.75 51.78
C THR A 498 28.54 -17.43 53.04
N ASP A 499 27.22 -17.54 53.22
CA ASP A 499 26.61 -18.43 54.21
C ASP A 499 25.87 -19.57 53.49
N PRO A 500 26.23 -20.86 53.70
CA PRO A 500 25.45 -21.97 53.18
C PRO A 500 24.05 -21.94 53.82
N MET A 501 23.03 -21.75 52.99
CA MET A 501 21.64 -21.82 53.41
C MET A 501 21.37 -23.23 53.97
N PRO A 502 20.87 -23.40 55.21
CA PRO A 502 20.40 -24.70 55.65
C PRO A 502 19.19 -25.09 54.79
N THR A 503 19.31 -26.21 54.07
CA THR A 503 18.28 -26.72 53.15
C THR A 503 17.62 -27.96 53.72
N GLY A 504 16.28 -28.02 53.66
CA GLY A 504 15.51 -29.20 54.04
C GLY A 504 15.58 -30.30 52.98
N ALA A 505 14.77 -31.36 53.14
CA ALA A 505 14.71 -32.44 52.15
C ALA A 505 13.85 -32.10 50.91
N GLY A 506 13.06 -31.02 50.97
CA GLY A 506 12.14 -30.61 49.92
C GLY A 506 12.74 -29.68 48.85
N PHE A 507 12.07 -29.61 47.69
CA PHE A 507 12.48 -28.75 46.57
C PHE A 507 11.31 -27.96 45.97
N VAL A 508 11.62 -26.80 45.37
CA VAL A 508 10.72 -26.13 44.42
C VAL A 508 11.10 -26.59 43.02
N SER A 509 10.14 -27.19 42.32
CA SER A 509 10.27 -27.56 40.92
C SER A 509 9.71 -26.47 40.00
N LEU A 510 10.47 -26.08 38.99
CA LEU A 510 10.08 -25.11 37.97
C LEU A 510 9.95 -25.83 36.63
N ARG A 511 8.73 -25.87 36.12
CA ARG A 511 8.43 -26.51 34.83
C ARG A 511 7.63 -25.56 33.96
N ASN A 512 7.82 -25.59 32.64
CA ASN A 512 6.93 -24.87 31.75
C ASN A 512 5.55 -25.55 31.68
N ALA A 513 4.60 -24.94 30.98
CA ALA A 513 3.25 -25.48 30.79
C ALA A 513 3.19 -26.89 30.14
N ARG A 514 4.31 -27.40 29.57
CA ARG A 514 4.44 -28.76 29.02
C ARG A 514 5.14 -29.75 29.97
N GLY A 515 5.42 -29.33 31.21
CA GLY A 515 6.13 -30.16 32.20
C GLY A 515 7.66 -30.23 31.98
N ILE A 516 8.23 -29.47 31.04
CA ILE A 516 9.67 -29.44 30.79
C ILE A 516 10.34 -28.61 31.88
N ALA A 517 11.40 -29.16 32.48
CA ALA A 517 12.19 -28.47 33.51
C ALA A 517 12.82 -27.17 32.98
N LEU A 518 12.72 -26.10 33.78
CA LEU A 518 13.31 -24.80 33.47
C LEU A 518 14.58 -24.58 34.30
N ALA A 519 15.73 -24.80 33.67
CA ALA A 519 17.05 -24.50 34.25
C ALA A 519 17.37 -22.99 34.16
N ASP A 520 18.48 -22.55 34.75
CA ASP A 520 18.99 -21.16 34.70
C ASP A 520 18.04 -20.10 35.27
N ALA A 521 17.05 -20.55 36.05
CA ALA A 521 16.22 -19.69 36.87
C ALA A 521 16.84 -19.50 38.26
N VAL A 522 16.44 -18.43 38.94
CA VAL A 522 16.76 -18.18 40.34
C VAL A 522 15.44 -18.10 41.10
N VAL A 523 15.32 -18.89 42.16
CA VAL A 523 14.20 -18.84 43.11
C VAL A 523 14.56 -17.88 44.22
N SER A 524 13.66 -16.96 44.54
CA SER A 524 13.77 -16.03 45.67
C SER A 524 12.77 -16.40 46.75
N PHE A 525 13.25 -16.49 47.98
CA PHE A 525 12.48 -16.77 49.18
C PHE A 525 12.41 -15.53 50.06
N THR A 526 11.22 -14.98 50.27
CA THR A 526 10.99 -13.92 51.23
C THR A 526 10.83 -14.53 52.62
N LEU A 527 11.68 -14.14 53.57
CA LEU A 527 11.67 -14.68 54.93
C LEU A 527 10.62 -13.99 55.81
N GLU A 528 10.03 -14.73 56.76
CA GLU A 528 9.10 -14.17 57.76
C GLU A 528 9.81 -13.14 58.67
N ALA A 529 11.08 -13.38 58.99
CA ALA A 529 11.91 -12.46 59.77
C ALA A 529 12.38 -11.21 59.00
N GLY A 530 12.04 -11.12 57.71
CA GLY A 530 12.49 -10.07 56.79
C GLY A 530 13.77 -10.44 56.02
N GLY A 531 13.90 -9.91 54.80
CA GLY A 531 14.99 -10.20 53.87
C GLY A 531 14.66 -11.31 52.86
N GLU A 532 15.52 -11.46 51.86
CA GLU A 532 15.40 -12.48 50.80
C GLU A 532 16.58 -13.45 50.83
N ARG A 533 16.32 -14.68 50.37
CA ARG A 533 17.33 -15.69 50.05
C ARG A 533 17.12 -16.15 48.63
N TYR A 534 18.20 -16.56 47.98
CA TYR A 534 18.16 -17.00 46.59
C TYR A 534 18.74 -18.41 46.46
N ALA A 535 18.10 -19.26 45.66
CA ALA A 535 18.64 -20.55 45.27
C ALA A 535 18.64 -20.69 43.74
N PRO A 536 19.77 -21.07 43.12
CA PRO A 536 19.80 -21.35 41.70
C PRO A 536 19.03 -22.65 41.41
N VAL A 537 18.34 -22.67 40.28
CA VAL A 537 17.64 -23.86 39.78
C VAL A 537 18.61 -24.71 38.98
N ASN A 538 18.72 -25.99 39.34
CA ASN A 538 19.60 -26.93 38.65
C ASN A 538 19.03 -27.37 37.28
N SER A 539 19.79 -28.20 36.55
CA SER A 539 19.39 -28.71 35.24
C SER A 539 18.14 -29.62 35.26
N ALA A 540 17.74 -30.12 36.42
CA ALA A 540 16.49 -30.87 36.61
C ALA A 540 15.28 -29.97 36.90
N GLY A 541 15.47 -28.63 36.91
CA GLY A 541 14.43 -27.67 37.22
C GLY A 541 14.12 -27.59 38.72
N MET A 542 15.06 -27.95 39.59
CA MET A 542 14.86 -28.01 41.04
C MET A 542 15.75 -27.00 41.78
N ALA A 543 15.16 -26.28 42.74
CA ALA A 543 15.87 -25.47 43.73
C ALA A 543 15.56 -25.99 45.14
N PRO A 544 16.57 -26.13 46.02
CA PRO A 544 16.35 -26.63 47.39
C PRO A 544 15.57 -25.62 48.23
N LEU A 545 14.69 -26.13 49.09
CA LEU A 545 13.93 -25.30 50.02
C LEU A 545 14.74 -25.02 51.29
N PRO A 546 14.73 -23.76 51.80
CA PRO A 546 15.38 -23.45 53.07
C PRO A 546 14.66 -24.09 54.26
N GLU A 547 15.40 -24.51 55.28
CA GLU A 547 14.87 -24.80 56.63
C GLU A 547 14.56 -23.50 57.40
N LEU A 548 13.92 -22.53 56.75
CA LEU A 548 13.57 -21.23 57.30
C LEU A 548 12.08 -20.97 57.09
N ARG A 549 11.50 -20.14 57.96
CA ARG A 549 10.12 -19.68 57.76
C ARG A 549 10.09 -18.64 56.64
N ILE A 550 9.37 -18.97 55.58
CA ILE A 550 9.18 -18.14 54.38
C ILE A 550 7.73 -17.67 54.30
N THR A 551 7.51 -16.53 53.66
CA THR A 551 6.18 -15.96 53.43
C THR A 551 5.80 -15.99 51.95
N ARG A 552 6.79 -15.95 51.07
CA ARG A 552 6.60 -15.92 49.62
C ARG A 552 7.77 -16.59 48.89
N ILE A 553 7.46 -17.26 47.80
CA ILE A 553 8.42 -17.82 46.84
C ILE A 553 8.14 -17.17 45.49
N ASP A 554 9.16 -16.61 44.85
CA ASP A 554 9.10 -16.17 43.46
C ASP A 554 10.24 -16.81 42.66
N ALA A 555 10.13 -16.76 41.35
CA ALA A 555 11.17 -17.21 40.44
C ALA A 555 11.37 -16.18 39.33
N ASN A 556 12.62 -16.04 38.90
CA ASN A 556 12.98 -15.21 37.76
C ASN A 556 13.92 -15.98 36.83
N ARG A 557 13.68 -15.85 35.53
CA ARG A 557 14.50 -16.45 34.47
C ARG A 557 14.54 -15.52 33.26
N PRO A 558 15.73 -15.14 32.76
CA PRO A 558 15.81 -14.36 31.53
C PRO A 558 15.32 -15.18 30.33
N TRP A 559 14.61 -14.55 29.42
CA TRP A 559 14.30 -15.14 28.11
C TRP A 559 15.53 -14.99 27.19
N SER A 560 15.99 -16.09 26.62
CA SER A 560 17.15 -16.10 25.72
C SER A 560 16.97 -17.12 24.59
N PRO A 561 16.45 -16.69 23.42
CA PRO A 561 16.34 -17.57 22.25
C PRO A 561 17.68 -18.16 21.82
N ALA A 562 18.77 -17.39 21.97
CA ALA A 562 20.12 -17.85 21.65
C ALA A 562 20.60 -18.99 22.57
N ALA A 563 20.04 -19.10 23.78
CA ALA A 563 20.30 -20.19 24.73
C ALA A 563 19.31 -21.36 24.59
N GLY A 564 18.45 -21.35 23.56
CA GLY A 564 17.52 -22.45 23.25
C GLY A 564 16.09 -22.24 23.73
N ASP A 565 15.73 -21.05 24.24
CA ASP A 565 14.32 -20.72 24.53
C ASP A 565 13.48 -20.64 23.25
N PRO A 566 12.16 -20.83 23.34
CA PRO A 566 11.27 -20.64 22.21
C PRO A 566 11.42 -19.24 21.60
N ALA A 567 11.54 -19.19 20.28
CA ALA A 567 11.51 -17.94 19.52
C ALA A 567 10.07 -17.41 19.44
N ILE A 568 9.92 -16.08 19.50
CA ILE A 568 8.65 -15.41 19.20
C ILE A 568 8.59 -15.17 17.70
N THR A 569 7.46 -15.50 17.08
CA THR A 569 7.27 -15.46 15.63
C THR A 569 6.01 -14.68 15.25
N ALA A 570 5.89 -14.32 13.96
CA ALA A 570 4.67 -13.69 13.46
C ALA A 570 3.42 -14.59 13.58
N LEU A 571 3.60 -15.91 13.67
CA LEU A 571 2.50 -16.85 13.92
C LEU A 571 1.95 -16.69 15.34
N ASP A 572 2.80 -16.42 16.33
CA ASP A 572 2.35 -16.15 17.70
C ASP A 572 1.48 -14.88 17.73
N ALA A 573 1.90 -13.82 17.02
CA ALA A 573 1.12 -12.59 16.91
C ALA A 573 -0.25 -12.81 16.24
N LEU A 574 -0.29 -13.65 15.20
CA LEU A 574 -1.54 -14.04 14.55
C LEU A 574 -2.47 -14.80 15.50
N ASP A 575 -1.93 -15.71 16.32
CA ASP A 575 -2.72 -16.46 17.30
C ASP A 575 -3.24 -15.57 18.44
N VAL A 576 -2.48 -14.55 18.86
CA VAL A 576 -2.99 -13.51 19.76
C VAL A 576 -4.12 -12.70 19.10
N LEU A 577 -3.99 -12.30 17.83
CA LEU A 577 -5.07 -11.61 17.11
C LEU A 577 -6.34 -12.45 17.05
N ARG A 578 -6.20 -13.75 16.77
CA ARG A 578 -7.33 -14.69 16.75
C ARG A 578 -8.04 -14.70 18.11
N LEU A 579 -7.30 -14.79 19.21
CA LEU A 579 -7.87 -14.70 20.55
C LEU A 579 -8.57 -13.37 20.83
N ALA A 580 -7.96 -12.26 20.43
CA ALA A 580 -8.52 -10.92 20.62
C ALA A 580 -9.90 -10.75 19.93
N VAL A 581 -10.11 -11.42 18.79
CA VAL A 581 -11.40 -11.39 18.06
C VAL A 581 -12.31 -12.57 18.36
N GLY A 582 -11.99 -13.40 19.36
CA GLY A 582 -12.81 -14.52 19.80
C GLY A 582 -12.73 -15.78 18.94
N LEU A 583 -11.70 -15.91 18.10
CA LEU A 583 -11.38 -17.12 17.35
C LEU A 583 -10.41 -18.01 18.13
N SER A 584 -10.47 -19.32 17.91
CA SER A 584 -9.47 -20.25 18.45
C SER A 584 -8.11 -20.07 17.75
N PRO A 585 -6.98 -20.17 18.48
CA PRO A 585 -5.65 -20.23 17.90
C PRO A 585 -5.50 -21.31 16.82
N SER A 586 -4.45 -21.20 16.02
CA SER A 586 -4.13 -22.13 14.92
C SER A 586 -3.98 -23.59 15.38
N PHE A 587 -3.61 -23.82 16.64
CA PHE A 587 -3.40 -25.13 17.25
C PHE A 587 -4.62 -25.71 17.99
N GLY A 588 -5.78 -25.03 17.96
CA GLY A 588 -7.01 -25.50 18.59
C GLY A 588 -7.50 -24.63 19.74
N PRO A 589 -8.40 -25.15 20.62
CA PRO A 589 -8.96 -24.37 21.72
C PRO A 589 -7.88 -23.88 22.69
N ALA A 590 -7.93 -22.59 23.04
CA ALA A 590 -6.99 -21.99 23.97
C ALA A 590 -7.20 -22.46 25.41
N SER A 591 -6.08 -22.69 26.12
CA SER A 591 -6.09 -22.92 27.56
C SER A 591 -5.96 -21.59 28.32
N ALA A 592 -6.12 -21.63 29.65
CA ALA A 592 -5.87 -20.47 30.50
C ALA A 592 -4.43 -19.93 30.33
N GLN A 593 -3.46 -20.83 30.15
CA GLN A 593 -2.06 -20.47 29.90
C GLN A 593 -1.86 -19.78 28.56
N SER A 594 -2.66 -20.12 27.54
CA SER A 594 -2.64 -19.41 26.25
C SER A 594 -3.09 -17.96 26.39
N PHE A 595 -4.12 -17.69 27.21
CA PHE A 595 -4.56 -16.30 27.47
C PHE A 595 -3.53 -15.52 28.29
N ILE A 596 -2.88 -16.16 29.26
CA ILE A 596 -1.77 -15.55 30.00
C ILE A 596 -0.62 -15.22 29.05
N ALA A 597 -0.20 -16.15 28.19
CA ALA A 597 0.87 -15.93 27.23
C ALA A 597 0.51 -14.83 26.20
N ALA A 598 -0.78 -14.70 25.86
CA ALA A 598 -1.26 -13.71 24.91
C ALA A 598 -1.29 -12.28 25.49
N ASP A 599 -1.57 -12.08 26.78
CA ASP A 599 -1.56 -10.78 27.46
C ASP A 599 -0.11 -10.37 27.82
N ILE A 600 0.67 -10.02 26.79
CA ILE A 600 2.10 -9.68 26.95
C ILE A 600 2.29 -8.33 27.65
N ASN A 601 1.35 -7.40 27.50
CA ASN A 601 1.43 -6.09 28.13
C ASN A 601 0.93 -6.12 29.60
N ARG A 602 0.26 -7.20 30.02
CA ARG A 602 -0.30 -7.43 31.36
C ARG A 602 -1.36 -6.41 31.76
N ASP A 603 -2.18 -5.97 30.82
CA ASP A 603 -3.30 -5.06 31.07
C ASP A 603 -4.58 -5.80 31.52
N GLY A 604 -4.53 -7.14 31.54
CA GLY A 604 -5.60 -8.02 31.99
C GLY A 604 -6.59 -8.39 30.89
N GLN A 605 -6.32 -8.04 29.63
CA GLN A 605 -7.11 -8.41 28.46
C GLN A 605 -6.19 -8.86 27.31
N VAL A 606 -6.73 -9.67 26.40
CA VAL A 606 -6.05 -10.06 25.17
C VAL A 606 -6.63 -9.23 24.03
N THR A 607 -5.83 -8.32 23.50
CA THR A 607 -6.25 -7.36 22.47
C THR A 607 -5.31 -7.35 21.26
N ALA A 608 -5.65 -6.56 20.24
CA ALA A 608 -4.75 -6.34 19.11
C ALA A 608 -3.45 -5.61 19.49
N LEU A 609 -3.41 -4.91 20.63
CA LEU A 609 -2.19 -4.27 21.14
C LEU A 609 -1.18 -5.31 21.61
N ASP A 610 -1.65 -6.40 22.22
CA ASP A 610 -0.79 -7.51 22.61
C ASP A 610 -0.17 -8.18 21.39
N ALA A 611 -0.98 -8.43 20.37
CA ALA A 611 -0.49 -9.00 19.12
C ALA A 611 0.57 -8.10 18.45
N LEU A 612 0.39 -6.78 18.52
CA LEU A 612 1.38 -5.83 18.02
C LEU A 612 2.70 -5.94 18.79
N GLU A 613 2.66 -6.06 20.11
CA GLU A 613 3.85 -6.23 20.94
C GLU A 613 4.55 -7.57 20.67
N VAL A 614 3.79 -8.65 20.47
CA VAL A 614 4.32 -9.95 20.01
C VAL A 614 4.97 -9.84 18.63
N LEU A 615 4.34 -9.13 17.69
CA LEU A 615 4.87 -8.93 16.35
C LEU A 615 6.18 -8.13 16.37
N ARG A 616 6.25 -7.07 17.20
CA ARG A 616 7.48 -6.29 17.41
C ARG A 616 8.62 -7.18 17.90
N ALA A 617 8.34 -8.05 18.89
CA ALA A 617 9.33 -9.01 19.37
C ALA A 617 9.75 -10.00 18.27
N ALA A 618 8.82 -10.48 17.44
CA ALA A 618 9.10 -11.41 16.34
C ALA A 618 10.01 -10.82 15.26
N VAL A 619 9.94 -9.51 15.01
CA VAL A 619 10.78 -8.82 14.03
C VAL A 619 12.05 -8.18 14.64
N GLY A 620 12.31 -8.41 15.93
CA GLY A 620 13.50 -7.92 16.63
C GLY A 620 13.47 -6.43 17.01
N LEU A 621 12.29 -5.82 17.09
CA LEU A 621 12.11 -4.46 17.57
C LEU A 621 12.00 -4.44 19.11
N SER A 622 12.67 -3.48 19.75
CA SER A 622 12.55 -3.29 21.20
C SER A 622 11.22 -2.64 21.57
N SER A 623 10.68 -3.06 22.72
CA SER A 623 9.45 -2.49 23.29
C SER A 623 9.46 -2.55 24.82
N ALA A 624 8.52 -1.85 25.44
CA ALA A 624 8.35 -1.85 26.89
C ALA A 624 7.79 -3.19 27.42
N SER A 625 7.13 -3.96 26.55
CA SER A 625 6.49 -5.24 26.87
C SER A 625 7.24 -6.39 26.20
N ALA A 626 8.55 -6.46 26.41
CA ALA A 626 9.38 -7.53 25.85
C ALA A 626 8.98 -8.92 26.40
N PRO A 627 9.14 -10.00 25.62
CA PRO A 627 8.85 -11.36 26.08
C PRO A 627 9.65 -11.71 27.34
N HIS A 628 8.96 -12.24 28.35
CA HIS A 628 9.57 -12.63 29.62
C HIS A 628 8.79 -13.77 30.29
N TRP A 629 9.47 -14.50 31.16
CA TRP A 629 8.87 -15.60 31.92
C TRP A 629 8.08 -15.09 33.13
N VAL A 630 6.89 -15.64 33.33
CA VAL A 630 6.13 -15.50 34.58
C VAL A 630 5.98 -16.88 35.21
N PHE A 631 6.05 -16.94 36.55
CA PHE A 631 5.98 -18.19 37.30
C PHE A 631 4.81 -18.14 38.28
N LEU A 632 3.96 -19.16 38.23
CA LEU A 632 2.74 -19.26 39.00
C LEU A 632 2.77 -20.53 39.85
N ASP A 633 2.08 -20.54 40.98
CA ASP A 633 1.76 -21.78 41.69
C ASP A 633 0.99 -22.74 40.76
N SER A 634 1.50 -23.96 40.60
CA SER A 634 0.87 -25.00 39.76
C SER A 634 -0.52 -25.42 40.25
N THR A 635 -0.84 -25.17 41.52
CA THR A 635 -2.13 -25.48 42.14
C THR A 635 -3.15 -24.35 42.05
N GLN A 636 -2.78 -23.19 41.48
CA GLN A 636 -3.65 -22.04 41.33
C GLN A 636 -4.85 -22.35 40.42
N ASP A 637 -6.04 -21.93 40.84
CA ASP A 637 -7.25 -22.03 40.01
C ASP A 637 -7.22 -20.97 38.90
N LEU A 638 -7.07 -21.42 37.65
CA LEU A 638 -7.05 -20.59 36.45
C LEU A 638 -8.36 -20.69 35.64
N SER A 639 -9.41 -21.30 36.20
CA SER A 639 -10.67 -21.58 35.48
C SER A 639 -11.44 -20.35 35.02
N GLN A 640 -11.20 -19.19 35.64
CA GLN A 640 -11.87 -17.93 35.33
C GLN A 640 -11.15 -17.08 34.26
N ILE A 641 -10.00 -17.55 33.75
CA ILE A 641 -9.22 -16.80 32.76
C ILE A 641 -9.85 -16.89 31.36
N SER A 642 -9.97 -15.74 30.72
CA SER A 642 -10.46 -15.60 29.34
C SER A 642 -9.81 -14.42 28.63
N ALA A 643 -10.04 -14.25 27.32
CA ALA A 643 -9.54 -13.10 26.55
C ALA A 643 -9.95 -11.73 27.13
N ARG A 644 -11.05 -11.65 27.89
CA ARG A 644 -11.52 -10.38 28.49
C ARG A 644 -11.16 -10.23 29.96
N HIS A 645 -10.52 -11.24 30.54
CA HIS A 645 -10.21 -11.29 31.95
C HIS A 645 -9.01 -12.22 32.19
N VAL A 646 -7.81 -11.66 32.13
CA VAL A 646 -6.55 -12.34 32.43
C VAL A 646 -6.07 -11.86 33.79
N SER A 647 -6.41 -12.61 34.84
CA SER A 647 -5.99 -12.29 36.21
C SER A 647 -5.40 -13.52 36.86
N TYR A 648 -4.19 -13.38 37.39
CA TYR A 648 -3.43 -14.45 38.04
C TYR A 648 -2.44 -13.87 39.05
N GLN A 649 -2.00 -14.70 39.98
CA GLN A 649 -0.93 -14.39 40.93
C GLN A 649 0.36 -15.09 40.50
N THR A 650 1.46 -14.36 40.55
CA THR A 650 2.81 -14.91 40.40
C THR A 650 3.36 -15.33 41.76
N GLY A 651 4.24 -16.32 41.76
CA GLY A 651 4.83 -16.84 42.99
C GLY A 651 3.90 -17.80 43.75
N ILE A 652 4.37 -18.23 44.91
CA ILE A 652 3.63 -19.06 45.87
C ILE A 652 3.56 -18.29 47.19
N LEU A 653 2.35 -18.10 47.73
CA LEU A 653 2.14 -17.52 49.06
C LEU A 653 1.96 -18.65 50.08
N THR A 654 3.00 -18.96 50.86
CA THR A 654 2.98 -20.09 51.81
C THR A 654 3.45 -19.67 53.20
N PRO A 655 2.54 -19.16 54.07
CA PRO A 655 2.93 -18.81 55.43
C PRO A 655 3.25 -20.01 56.34
N ASN A 656 2.99 -21.27 55.92
CA ASN A 656 3.23 -22.48 56.70
C ASN A 656 3.57 -23.69 55.81
N TYR A 657 4.75 -23.68 55.19
CA TYR A 657 5.25 -24.83 54.44
C TYR A 657 6.02 -25.82 55.34
N ALA A 658 5.88 -27.12 55.11
CA ALA A 658 6.73 -28.13 55.74
C ALA A 658 7.99 -28.33 54.89
N ALA A 659 9.19 -28.07 55.43
CA ALA A 659 10.46 -28.08 54.66
C ALA A 659 10.77 -29.39 53.90
N ASP A 660 10.03 -30.47 54.17
CA ASP A 660 10.16 -31.79 53.53
C ASP A 660 9.09 -32.09 52.46
N SER A 661 8.14 -31.19 52.21
CA SER A 661 7.26 -31.32 51.03
C SER A 661 8.01 -30.92 49.76
N ASP A 662 7.43 -31.19 48.58
CA ASP A 662 7.83 -30.55 47.33
C ASP A 662 6.79 -29.51 46.87
N LEU A 663 7.25 -28.42 46.25
CA LEU A 663 6.39 -27.41 45.60
C LEU A 663 6.63 -27.41 44.10
N GLU A 664 5.62 -26.99 43.33
CA GLU A 664 5.72 -26.90 41.88
C GLU A 664 5.20 -25.55 41.38
N MET A 665 6.03 -24.89 40.57
CA MET A 665 5.72 -23.66 39.86
C MET A 665 5.66 -23.91 38.35
N THR A 666 4.63 -23.37 37.71
CA THR A 666 4.49 -23.38 36.26
C THR A 666 5.00 -22.08 35.65
N GLY A 667 5.98 -22.18 34.76
CA GLY A 667 6.52 -21.08 33.96
C GLY A 667 5.76 -20.91 32.64
N ILE A 668 5.35 -19.68 32.35
CA ILE A 668 4.69 -19.28 31.09
C ILE A 668 5.52 -18.17 30.46
N LEU A 669 5.88 -18.32 29.18
CA LEU A 669 6.59 -17.29 28.42
C LEU A 669 5.57 -16.37 27.76
N LEU A 670 5.55 -15.10 28.17
CA LEU A 670 4.66 -14.11 27.56
C LEU A 670 5.08 -13.82 26.13
N GLY A 671 4.10 -13.76 25.23
CA GLY A 671 4.25 -13.58 23.79
C GLY A 671 4.47 -14.86 22.98
N HIS A 672 4.69 -16.01 23.63
CA HIS A 672 4.80 -17.29 22.92
C HIS A 672 3.49 -18.06 22.97
N MET A 673 2.80 -18.15 21.83
CA MET A 673 1.54 -18.86 21.70
C MET A 673 1.71 -20.33 21.39
N GLY A 674 2.90 -20.76 20.95
CA GLY A 674 3.26 -22.13 20.67
C GLY A 674 3.08 -23.07 21.86
N LEU A 675 1.85 -23.44 22.16
CA LEU A 675 1.46 -24.49 23.09
C LEU A 675 0.35 -25.35 22.49
N PRO A 676 0.66 -26.30 21.58
CA PRO A 676 -0.11 -27.52 21.48
C PRO A 676 0.38 -28.53 22.54
N THR A 677 -0.58 -29.26 23.09
CA THR A 677 -0.40 -30.55 23.78
C THR A 677 0.42 -31.54 22.97
#